data_AF-K1EM25-F1
#
_entry.id   AF-K1EM25-F1
#
_cell.length_a   1.000
_cell.length_b   1.000
_cell.length_c   1.000
_cell.angle_alpha   90.00
_cell.angle_beta   90.00
_cell.angle_gamma   90.00
#
_symmetry.space_group_name_H-M   'P 1'
#
loop_
_entity.id
_entity.type
_entity.pdbx_description
1 polymer ?
#
loop_
_entity_poly.entity_id
_entity_poly.type
_entity_poly.pdbx_seq_one_letter_code
_entity_poly.pdbx_strand_id
1 'polypeptide(L)'
;MGLFSRSGAGGVREAKGDLVLSSVTKTFGDFTAVDDLDLRVPRGSFFALLGPSGCGKTTTLRMVAGLEQPSAGRVLIGDTDLTGSRPYERPVNTVFQSYALFPHLSIRDNVAFGPKRRGESAATRLADEALELVQMAHLGGRRPAQLSGGQQQRVALARAIVNRPEVLLLDEPLGALDLKLRRQMQVELKRIQTEVGLTFIHVTHDQEEAMTMADTVAVMNGGRIEQMGAPEELYDLPGTAFVAGFVGQSNLVPATVTGRDGDHLVADAAGTTVRVPGARAAVTEGRVLFGVRPEKVRLHTLRPEAAGSDVRATVTDVSFTGVATQYLVTVPSGGTWSVYEQNLDVEPQATRPGDEVWLSWNPAHAFVVAADDLPEGAQDKAFVATAGGEGVTTATAGGPPSAATDPDAVEGRRSRRIAYLLLLPGVLWLVVFFVVPVVQLFTVSLQSDYPGAPGYYYRDVNFSNYVDALVEFWPHMLRSLLFGALATFFAFVLAYPLAYAMAFKAGRWRPVMLICVIAPFFTSFILRTIAWRQILADDGVVASVLTTLHLLPGGRITETWVAVVAGLTYNFLPFMVLPIYASLERADPRVIEAGGDLYASGMTTFARVTLPMSMPGVLAGTLLTFIPASGDYVNAELLGSDRSTKMVGNVIESQFFKVPGGYDTAAALSFTLMAMILVLVFFYVRRFGTEELV
;
A
#
# COMPACT_ATOMS: atom_id res chain seq x y z
N MET A 1 -31.69 4.23 -22.51
CA MET A 1 -33.00 4.20 -21.84
C MET A 1 -33.65 2.86 -22.15
N GLY A 2 -34.00 2.04 -21.13
CA GLY A 2 -34.88 0.87 -21.31
C GLY A 2 -34.31 -0.55 -21.13
N LEU A 3 -33.32 -0.78 -20.25
CA LEU A 3 -33.00 -2.10 -19.69
C LEU A 3 -32.60 -1.85 -18.23
N PHE A 4 -32.86 -2.78 -17.30
CA PHE A 4 -32.55 -2.68 -15.87
C PHE A 4 -33.58 -1.93 -15.00
N SER A 5 -34.79 -2.51 -14.89
CA SER A 5 -35.63 -2.39 -13.70
C SER A 5 -35.72 -3.76 -13.04
N ARG A 6 -35.24 -3.88 -11.80
CA ARG A 6 -35.63 -4.93 -10.85
C ARG A 6 -35.80 -4.32 -9.47
N SER A 7 -36.87 -4.75 -8.83
CA SER A 7 -37.47 -4.27 -7.59
C SER A 7 -36.93 -4.97 -6.35
N GLY A 8 -36.94 -4.24 -5.24
CA GLY A 8 -36.96 -4.75 -3.88
C GLY A 8 -36.74 -3.58 -2.93
N ALA A 9 -37.49 -3.49 -1.83
CA ALA A 9 -37.28 -2.49 -0.79
C ALA A 9 -35.79 -2.37 -0.40
N GLY A 10 -35.18 -1.23 -0.72
CA GLY A 10 -33.74 -1.09 -0.84
C GLY A 10 -33.01 -1.10 0.50
N GLY A 11 -32.17 -2.12 0.72
CA GLY A 11 -31.16 -2.07 1.77
C GLY A 11 -30.10 -1.00 1.47
N VAL A 12 -29.14 -0.80 2.39
CA VAL A 12 -27.98 0.12 2.26
C VAL A 12 -27.35 0.10 0.84
N ARG A 13 -27.34 -1.07 0.19
CA ARG A 13 -26.81 -1.32 -1.16
C ARG A 13 -27.62 -0.77 -2.33
N GLU A 14 -28.87 -0.39 -2.12
CA GLU A 14 -29.75 0.15 -3.16
C GLU A 14 -29.96 1.65 -3.00
N ALA A 15 -29.24 2.29 -2.07
CA ALA A 15 -29.30 3.73 -1.88
C ALA A 15 -28.96 4.46 -3.19
N LYS A 16 -29.76 5.47 -3.52
CA LYS A 16 -29.61 6.32 -4.69
C LYS A 16 -29.88 7.76 -4.32
N GLY A 17 -29.13 8.68 -4.89
CA GLY A 17 -29.29 10.12 -4.65
C GLY A 17 -27.97 10.81 -4.36
N ASP A 18 -28.07 12.03 -3.85
CA ASP A 18 -26.92 12.85 -3.46
C ASP A 18 -26.20 12.21 -2.28
N LEU A 19 -24.87 12.33 -2.24
CA LEU A 19 -24.11 12.03 -1.03
C LEU A 19 -24.25 13.22 -0.08
N VAL A 20 -24.62 12.96 1.17
CA VAL A 20 -24.75 13.98 2.22
C VAL A 20 -23.93 13.57 3.44
N LEU A 21 -23.01 14.43 3.85
CA LEU A 21 -22.36 14.40 5.16
C LEU A 21 -23.04 15.47 6.01
N SER A 22 -23.58 15.09 7.16
CA SER A 22 -24.24 16.00 8.09
C SER A 22 -23.51 16.01 9.43
N SER A 23 -22.91 17.16 9.74
CA SER A 23 -22.11 17.41 10.97
C SER A 23 -21.12 16.29 11.27
N VAL A 24 -20.41 15.80 10.24
CA VAL A 24 -19.50 14.66 10.40
C VAL A 24 -18.23 15.10 11.09
N THR A 25 -17.93 14.45 12.22
CA THR A 25 -16.70 14.69 12.99
C THR A 25 -15.92 13.40 13.15
N LYS A 26 -14.59 13.47 13.00
CA LYS A 26 -13.68 12.36 13.25
C LYS A 26 -12.54 12.77 14.17
N THR A 27 -12.45 12.07 15.30
CA THR A 27 -11.40 12.22 16.31
C THR A 27 -10.56 10.95 16.43
N PHE A 28 -9.24 11.12 16.57
CA PHE A 28 -8.26 10.07 16.85
C PHE A 28 -7.53 10.41 18.15
N GLY A 29 -8.04 9.88 19.27
CA GLY A 29 -7.59 10.35 20.59
C GLY A 29 -7.90 11.85 20.73
N ASP A 30 -6.87 12.65 20.98
CA ASP A 30 -6.99 14.10 21.19
C ASP A 30 -6.95 14.92 19.88
N PHE A 31 -6.71 14.28 18.73
CA PHE A 31 -6.61 14.96 17.44
C PHE A 31 -7.92 14.87 16.65
N THR A 32 -8.52 16.01 16.32
CA THR A 32 -9.70 16.11 15.44
C THR A 32 -9.24 16.24 13.98
N ALA A 33 -9.46 15.21 13.18
CA ALA A 33 -9.05 15.18 11.78
C ALA A 33 -10.09 15.78 10.83
N VAL A 34 -11.37 15.69 11.19
CA VAL A 34 -12.52 16.28 10.47
C VAL A 34 -13.45 16.82 11.54
N ASP A 35 -13.92 18.06 11.39
CA ASP A 35 -14.62 18.80 12.43
C ASP A 35 -15.90 19.43 11.89
N ASP A 36 -17.05 18.88 12.29
CA ASP A 36 -18.39 19.37 11.96
C ASP A 36 -18.59 19.64 10.45
N LEU A 37 -18.27 18.61 9.65
CA LEU A 37 -18.28 18.71 8.19
C LEU A 37 -19.69 18.49 7.64
N ASP A 38 -20.27 19.56 7.07
CA ASP A 38 -21.46 19.51 6.22
C ASP A 38 -21.07 19.55 4.74
N LEU A 39 -21.48 18.53 3.99
CA LEU A 39 -21.17 18.40 2.57
C LEU A 39 -22.34 17.76 1.81
N ARG A 40 -22.72 18.34 0.68
CA ARG A 40 -23.67 17.75 -0.26
C ARG A 40 -23.05 17.64 -1.64
N VAL A 41 -22.94 16.42 -2.14
CA VAL A 41 -22.44 16.12 -3.49
C VAL A 41 -23.61 15.69 -4.38
N PRO A 42 -23.96 16.49 -5.41
CA PRO A 42 -25.04 16.13 -6.33
C PRO A 42 -24.76 14.82 -7.07
N ARG A 43 -25.80 14.01 -7.25
CA ARG A 43 -25.70 12.77 -8.01
C ARG A 43 -25.18 13.03 -9.44
N GLY A 44 -24.21 12.22 -9.88
CA GLY A 44 -23.66 12.29 -11.24
C GLY A 44 -22.72 13.46 -11.49
N SER A 45 -22.32 14.20 -10.44
CA SER A 45 -21.31 15.25 -10.54
C SER A 45 -19.89 14.70 -10.36
N PHE A 46 -18.91 15.42 -10.87
CA PHE A 46 -17.50 15.26 -10.56
C PHE A 46 -17.13 16.27 -9.46
N PHE A 47 -16.97 15.78 -8.24
CA PHE A 47 -16.65 16.60 -7.08
C PHE A 47 -15.19 16.44 -6.68
N ALA A 48 -14.50 17.52 -6.34
CA ALA A 48 -13.13 17.46 -5.83
C ALA A 48 -13.00 17.98 -4.40
N LEU A 49 -12.30 17.22 -3.57
CA LEU A 49 -11.80 17.65 -2.26
C LEU A 49 -10.35 18.09 -2.42
N LEU A 50 -10.10 19.38 -2.23
CA LEU A 50 -8.82 20.03 -2.42
C LEU A 50 -8.33 20.61 -1.09
N GLY A 51 -7.03 20.57 -0.81
CA GLY A 51 -6.47 21.14 0.42
C GLY A 51 -5.07 20.63 0.73
N PRO A 52 -4.38 21.21 1.72
CA PRO A 52 -3.02 20.83 2.07
C PRO A 52 -2.95 19.41 2.67
N SER A 53 -1.74 18.87 2.76
CA SER A 53 -1.51 17.59 3.42
C SER A 53 -2.00 17.62 4.87
N GLY A 54 -2.75 16.61 5.29
CA GLY A 54 -3.25 16.50 6.66
C GLY A 54 -4.56 17.23 6.98
N CYS A 55 -5.20 17.94 6.03
CA CYS A 55 -6.46 18.67 6.30
C CYS A 55 -7.74 17.80 6.40
N GLY A 56 -7.63 16.47 6.34
CA GLY A 56 -8.77 15.56 6.54
C GLY A 56 -9.43 14.99 5.28
N LYS A 57 -8.91 15.25 4.07
CA LYS A 57 -9.49 14.75 2.80
C LYS A 57 -9.62 13.22 2.73
N THR A 58 -8.51 12.50 2.90
CA THR A 58 -8.50 11.04 2.89
C THR A 58 -9.32 10.46 4.04
N THR A 59 -9.33 11.10 5.21
CA THR A 59 -10.20 10.71 6.34
C THR A 59 -11.67 10.82 5.97
N THR A 60 -12.08 11.91 5.30
CA THR A 60 -13.44 12.11 4.80
C THR A 60 -13.81 11.03 3.78
N LEU A 61 -12.94 10.77 2.80
CA LEU A 61 -13.16 9.72 1.80
C LEU A 61 -13.29 8.32 2.43
N ARG A 62 -12.44 7.98 3.41
CA ARG A 62 -12.51 6.70 4.13
C ARG A 62 -13.78 6.55 4.97
N MET A 63 -14.32 7.65 5.50
CA MET A 63 -15.62 7.64 6.19
C MET A 63 -16.77 7.40 5.22
N VAL A 64 -16.72 7.94 4.00
CA VAL A 64 -17.71 7.62 2.93
C VAL A 64 -17.61 6.17 2.51
N ALA A 65 -16.40 5.63 2.36
CA ALA A 65 -16.14 4.22 2.04
C ALA A 65 -16.54 3.24 3.15
N GLY A 66 -16.71 3.71 4.39
CA GLY A 66 -16.96 2.88 5.58
C GLY A 66 -15.71 2.16 6.10
N LEU A 67 -14.54 2.51 5.57
CA LEU A 67 -13.23 2.05 6.04
C LEU A 67 -12.86 2.71 7.38
N GLU A 68 -13.43 3.88 7.65
CA GLU A 68 -13.38 4.58 8.93
C GLU A 68 -14.81 4.90 9.37
N GLN A 69 -15.09 4.86 10.68
CA GLN A 69 -16.38 5.28 11.22
C GLN A 69 -16.29 6.71 11.77
N PRO A 70 -17.30 7.57 11.52
CA PRO A 70 -17.34 8.89 12.12
C PRO A 70 -17.47 8.78 13.64
N SER A 71 -16.86 9.72 14.36
CA SER A 71 -17.04 9.86 15.82
C SER A 71 -18.40 10.48 16.15
N ALA A 72 -18.89 11.37 15.30
CA ALA A 72 -20.22 11.98 15.36
C ALA A 72 -20.71 12.37 13.96
N GLY A 73 -22.01 12.67 13.83
CA GLY A 73 -22.64 13.02 12.56
C GLY A 73 -23.14 11.81 11.77
N ARG A 74 -23.59 12.04 10.53
CA ARG A 74 -24.17 11.01 9.66
C ARG A 74 -23.65 11.09 8.22
N VAL A 75 -23.52 9.92 7.60
CA VAL A 75 -23.20 9.76 6.18
C VAL A 75 -24.42 9.17 5.47
N LEU A 76 -24.98 9.87 4.49
CA LEU A 76 -26.19 9.44 3.78
C LEU A 76 -25.98 9.43 2.26
N ILE A 77 -26.70 8.53 1.58
CA ILE A 77 -26.91 8.60 0.13
C ILE A 77 -28.42 8.64 -0.12
N GLY A 78 -28.89 9.75 -0.71
CA GLY A 78 -30.31 10.07 -0.72
C GLY A 78 -30.87 10.09 0.70
N ASP A 79 -31.93 9.32 0.94
CA ASP A 79 -32.54 9.19 2.27
C ASP A 79 -31.95 8.04 3.12
N THR A 80 -30.96 7.32 2.61
CA THR A 80 -30.41 6.13 3.27
C THR A 80 -29.20 6.47 4.12
N ASP A 81 -29.30 6.26 5.44
CA ASP A 81 -28.19 6.41 6.37
C ASP A 81 -27.21 5.22 6.26
N LEU A 82 -25.95 5.53 5.97
CA LEU A 82 -24.84 4.58 5.84
C LEU A 82 -23.98 4.50 7.11
N THR A 83 -24.26 5.31 8.13
CA THR A 83 -23.47 5.39 9.36
C THR A 83 -23.43 4.02 10.07
N GLY A 84 -22.24 3.56 10.45
CA GLY A 84 -22.06 2.24 11.07
C GLY A 84 -22.08 1.04 10.10
N SER A 85 -22.50 1.22 8.84
CA SER A 85 -22.44 0.16 7.84
C SER A 85 -21.01 -0.19 7.46
N ARG A 86 -20.77 -1.46 7.12
CA ARG A 86 -19.46 -1.98 6.73
C ARG A 86 -19.15 -1.63 5.26
N PRO A 87 -17.86 -1.58 4.84
CA PRO A 87 -17.51 -1.24 3.47
C PRO A 87 -18.25 -2.05 2.40
N TYR A 88 -18.33 -3.38 2.59
CA TYR A 88 -18.97 -4.30 1.63
C TYR A 88 -20.51 -4.18 1.58
N GLU A 89 -21.12 -3.36 2.43
CA GLU A 89 -22.56 -3.11 2.48
C GLU A 89 -22.94 -1.80 1.78
N ARG A 90 -21.96 -0.94 1.48
CA ARG A 90 -22.20 0.37 0.88
C ARG A 90 -22.24 0.30 -0.65
N PRO A 91 -23.03 1.16 -1.31
CA PRO A 91 -23.07 1.24 -2.77
C PRO A 91 -21.98 2.19 -3.28
N VAL A 92 -20.77 2.07 -2.73
CA VAL A 92 -19.62 2.91 -3.07
C VAL A 92 -18.44 2.04 -3.42
N ASN A 93 -17.58 2.52 -4.30
CA ASN A 93 -16.34 1.84 -4.64
C ASN A 93 -15.17 2.84 -4.68
N THR A 94 -13.97 2.37 -4.35
CA THR A 94 -12.78 3.21 -4.15
C THR A 94 -11.66 2.80 -5.10
N VAL A 95 -11.09 3.79 -5.79
CA VAL A 95 -9.81 3.68 -6.49
C VAL A 95 -8.73 4.24 -5.57
N PHE A 96 -7.94 3.33 -5.00
CA PHE A 96 -6.84 3.66 -4.10
C PHE A 96 -5.63 4.21 -4.86
N GLN A 97 -4.82 5.05 -4.21
CA GLN A 97 -3.58 5.62 -4.73
C GLN A 97 -2.57 4.56 -5.25
N SER A 98 -2.46 3.39 -4.60
CA SER A 98 -1.61 2.27 -5.05
C SER A 98 -2.29 1.33 -6.05
N TYR A 99 -3.48 1.70 -6.55
CA TYR A 99 -4.39 0.91 -7.40
C TYR A 99 -4.96 -0.36 -6.73
N ALA A 100 -4.26 -0.91 -5.73
CA ALA A 100 -4.64 -2.05 -4.92
C ALA A 100 -5.12 -3.26 -5.75
N LEU A 101 -4.51 -3.49 -6.92
CA LEU A 101 -4.82 -4.64 -7.78
C LEU A 101 -4.35 -5.94 -7.11
N PHE A 102 -5.11 -7.02 -7.26
CA PHE A 102 -4.77 -8.34 -6.75
C PHE A 102 -3.66 -8.93 -7.63
N PRO A 103 -2.41 -9.07 -7.11
CA PRO A 103 -1.25 -9.39 -7.93
C PRO A 103 -1.31 -10.80 -8.54
N HIS A 104 -1.93 -11.73 -7.82
CA HIS A 104 -2.09 -13.13 -8.22
C HIS A 104 -3.23 -13.38 -9.21
N LEU A 105 -4.08 -12.38 -9.49
CA LEU A 105 -5.21 -12.50 -10.42
C LEU A 105 -4.87 -11.89 -11.77
N SER A 106 -5.49 -12.41 -12.84
CA SER A 106 -5.45 -11.77 -14.16
C SER A 106 -6.16 -10.40 -14.12
N ILE A 107 -5.92 -9.54 -15.10
CA ILE A 107 -6.62 -8.26 -15.25
C ILE A 107 -8.13 -8.46 -15.33
N ARG A 108 -8.58 -9.43 -16.13
CA ARG A 108 -9.99 -9.80 -16.22
C ARG A 108 -10.54 -10.30 -14.89
N ASP A 109 -9.80 -11.14 -14.16
CA ASP A 109 -10.24 -11.64 -12.86
C ASP A 109 -10.26 -10.57 -11.78
N ASN A 110 -9.35 -9.59 -11.85
CA ASN A 110 -9.37 -8.40 -11.01
C ASN A 110 -10.67 -7.64 -11.18
N VAL A 111 -11.04 -7.30 -12.43
CA VAL A 111 -12.28 -6.58 -12.73
C VAL A 111 -13.51 -7.44 -12.42
N ALA A 112 -13.51 -8.74 -12.76
CA ALA A 112 -14.62 -9.65 -12.48
C ALA A 112 -14.80 -9.99 -10.98
N PHE A 113 -13.87 -9.58 -10.09
CA PHE A 113 -13.89 -9.99 -8.70
C PHE A 113 -15.19 -9.61 -7.98
N GLY A 114 -15.59 -8.33 -8.05
CA GLY A 114 -16.82 -7.82 -7.43
C GLY A 114 -18.10 -8.50 -7.94
N PRO A 115 -18.34 -8.55 -9.26
CA PRO A 115 -19.49 -9.26 -9.82
C PRO A 115 -19.52 -10.75 -9.46
N LYS A 116 -18.35 -11.43 -9.44
CA LYS A 116 -18.24 -12.82 -8.95
C LYS A 116 -18.63 -12.95 -7.48
N ARG A 117 -18.28 -11.97 -6.63
CA ARG A 117 -18.67 -11.97 -5.21
C ARG A 117 -20.17 -11.76 -5.03
N ARG A 118 -20.80 -10.95 -5.88
CA ARG A 118 -22.25 -10.74 -5.92
C ARG A 118 -23.03 -11.92 -6.52
N GLY A 119 -22.34 -12.96 -7.00
CA GLY A 119 -22.97 -14.15 -7.58
C GLY A 119 -23.51 -13.92 -9.00
N GLU A 120 -23.00 -12.92 -9.71
CA GLU A 120 -23.46 -12.59 -11.05
C GLU A 120 -22.95 -13.61 -12.08
N SER A 121 -23.87 -14.30 -12.76
CA SER A 121 -23.52 -15.28 -13.81
C SER A 121 -22.79 -14.65 -15.01
N ALA A 122 -23.03 -13.36 -15.25
CA ALA A 122 -22.42 -12.59 -16.33
C ALA A 122 -21.13 -11.86 -15.92
N ALA A 123 -20.52 -12.19 -14.77
CA ALA A 123 -19.37 -11.48 -14.22
C ALA A 123 -18.21 -11.28 -15.21
N THR A 124 -17.89 -12.31 -16.00
CA THR A 124 -16.82 -12.24 -17.01
C THR A 124 -17.17 -11.26 -18.13
N ARG A 125 -18.42 -11.29 -18.61
CA ARG A 125 -18.88 -10.39 -19.67
C ARG A 125 -18.89 -8.93 -19.19
N LEU A 126 -19.37 -8.67 -17.97
CA LEU A 126 -19.33 -7.34 -17.37
C LEU A 126 -17.90 -6.83 -17.21
N ALA A 127 -16.96 -7.71 -16.85
CA ALA A 127 -15.56 -7.36 -16.77
C ALA A 127 -14.96 -7.00 -18.14
N ASP A 128 -15.32 -7.73 -19.20
CA ASP A 128 -14.90 -7.39 -20.56
C ASP A 128 -15.49 -6.06 -21.04
N GLU A 129 -16.80 -5.80 -20.79
CA GLU A 129 -17.45 -4.51 -21.08
C GLU A 129 -16.77 -3.34 -20.34
N ALA A 130 -16.45 -3.51 -19.05
CA ALA A 130 -15.73 -2.49 -18.28
C ALA A 130 -14.29 -2.28 -18.76
N LEU A 131 -13.61 -3.35 -19.21
CA LEU A 131 -12.28 -3.24 -19.81
C LEU A 131 -12.30 -2.57 -21.18
N GLU A 132 -13.37 -2.72 -21.95
CA GLU A 132 -13.57 -2.00 -23.22
C GLU A 132 -13.71 -0.49 -23.00
N LEU A 133 -14.51 -0.07 -22.00
CA LEU A 133 -14.70 1.34 -21.63
C LEU A 133 -13.36 2.04 -21.33
N VAL A 134 -12.43 1.36 -20.66
CA VAL A 134 -11.10 1.90 -20.33
C VAL A 134 -10.02 1.55 -21.38
N GLN A 135 -10.40 0.95 -22.51
CA GLN A 135 -9.54 0.53 -23.62
C GLN A 135 -8.47 -0.52 -23.25
N MET A 136 -8.72 -1.35 -22.23
CA MET A 136 -7.78 -2.37 -21.70
C MET A 136 -8.17 -3.82 -22.04
N ALA A 137 -9.20 -4.06 -22.86
CA ALA A 137 -9.69 -5.41 -23.19
C ALA A 137 -8.58 -6.35 -23.72
N HIS A 138 -7.66 -5.83 -24.54
CA HIS A 138 -6.53 -6.58 -25.11
C HIS A 138 -5.49 -7.07 -24.07
N LEU A 139 -5.54 -6.54 -22.83
CA LEU A 139 -4.62 -6.91 -21.74
C LEU A 139 -5.27 -7.82 -20.68
N GLY A 140 -6.52 -8.24 -20.89
CA GLY A 140 -7.32 -8.99 -19.90
C GLY A 140 -6.65 -10.26 -19.35
N GLY A 141 -5.82 -10.93 -20.15
CA GLY A 141 -5.10 -12.15 -19.75
C GLY A 141 -3.80 -11.91 -18.97
N ARG A 142 -3.32 -10.66 -18.85
CA ARG A 142 -2.08 -10.34 -18.14
C ARG A 142 -2.29 -10.28 -16.63
N ARG A 143 -1.20 -10.25 -15.86
CA ARG A 143 -1.17 -9.93 -14.43
C ARG A 143 -0.75 -8.46 -14.21
N PRO A 144 -1.08 -7.84 -13.06
CA PRO A 144 -0.75 -6.43 -12.78
C PRO A 144 0.74 -6.06 -12.96
N ALA A 145 1.66 -6.96 -12.58
CA ALA A 145 3.10 -6.75 -12.72
C ALA A 145 3.59 -6.60 -14.18
N GLN A 146 2.74 -6.94 -15.16
CA GLN A 146 3.06 -6.85 -16.59
C GLN A 146 2.50 -5.57 -17.26
N LEU A 147 2.00 -4.61 -16.46
CA LEU A 147 1.38 -3.38 -16.91
C LEU A 147 2.16 -2.13 -16.47
N SER A 148 2.12 -1.07 -17.27
CA SER A 148 2.59 0.26 -16.85
C SER A 148 1.67 0.89 -15.81
N GLY A 149 2.14 1.92 -15.09
CA GLY A 149 1.36 2.60 -14.04
C GLY A 149 -0.01 3.11 -14.53
N GLY A 150 -0.05 3.81 -15.68
CA GLY A 150 -1.32 4.28 -16.25
C GLY A 150 -2.25 3.15 -16.71
N GLN A 151 -1.71 2.03 -17.18
CA GLN A 151 -2.51 0.85 -17.50
C GLN A 151 -3.12 0.22 -16.24
N GLN A 152 -2.34 0.12 -15.15
CA GLN A 152 -2.85 -0.38 -13.86
C GLN A 152 -3.96 0.53 -13.32
N GLN A 153 -3.82 1.86 -13.43
CA GLN A 153 -4.85 2.79 -13.01
C GLN A 153 -6.15 2.61 -13.81
N ARG A 154 -6.07 2.47 -15.14
CA ARG A 154 -7.25 2.19 -15.99
C ARG A 154 -7.95 0.90 -15.60
N VAL A 155 -7.18 -0.15 -15.27
CA VAL A 155 -7.74 -1.42 -14.77
C VAL A 155 -8.41 -1.24 -13.41
N ALA A 156 -7.79 -0.48 -12.49
CA ALA A 156 -8.38 -0.20 -11.18
C ALA A 156 -9.70 0.57 -11.30
N LEU A 157 -9.77 1.52 -12.23
CA LEU A 157 -11.00 2.24 -12.56
C LEU A 157 -12.07 1.31 -13.11
N ALA A 158 -11.75 0.45 -14.08
CA ALA A 158 -12.69 -0.54 -14.60
C ALA A 158 -13.21 -1.48 -13.50
N ARG A 159 -12.34 -1.93 -12.60
CA ARG A 159 -12.69 -2.78 -11.46
C ARG A 159 -13.65 -2.07 -10.49
N ALA A 160 -13.53 -0.76 -10.32
CA ALA A 160 -14.43 -0.01 -9.46
C ALA A 160 -15.78 0.26 -10.13
N ILE A 161 -15.78 0.57 -11.44
CA ILE A 161 -16.99 0.90 -12.21
C ILE A 161 -17.85 -0.34 -12.52
N VAL A 162 -17.26 -1.52 -12.70
CA VAL A 162 -17.99 -2.75 -13.10
C VAL A 162 -19.14 -3.11 -12.16
N ASN A 163 -19.06 -2.72 -10.88
CA ASN A 163 -20.10 -2.96 -9.89
C ASN A 163 -21.26 -1.95 -9.94
N ARG A 164 -21.12 -0.88 -10.74
CA ARG A 164 -22.06 0.24 -10.84
C ARG A 164 -22.39 0.86 -9.47
N PRO A 165 -21.37 1.33 -8.73
CA PRO A 165 -21.60 2.04 -7.47
C PRO A 165 -22.40 3.32 -7.71
N GLU A 166 -23.09 3.81 -6.69
CA GLU A 166 -23.75 5.11 -6.73
C GLU A 166 -22.72 6.26 -6.60
N VAL A 167 -21.63 6.01 -5.86
CA VAL A 167 -20.51 6.93 -5.70
C VAL A 167 -19.17 6.22 -5.92
N LEU A 168 -18.33 6.79 -6.78
CA LEU A 168 -16.96 6.37 -7.00
C LEU A 168 -16.00 7.33 -6.30
N LEU A 169 -15.15 6.78 -5.44
CA LEU A 169 -14.17 7.52 -4.64
C LEU A 169 -12.79 7.36 -5.27
N LEU A 170 -12.08 8.46 -5.48
CA LEU A 170 -10.72 8.48 -6.05
C LEU A 170 -9.77 9.11 -5.03
N ASP A 171 -8.88 8.31 -4.44
CA ASP A 171 -7.92 8.77 -3.43
C ASP A 171 -6.55 8.99 -4.09
N GLU A 172 -6.25 10.25 -4.46
CA GLU A 172 -5.04 10.66 -5.17
C GLU A 172 -4.63 9.74 -6.34
N PRO A 173 -5.56 9.40 -7.25
CA PRO A 173 -5.34 8.36 -8.27
C PRO A 173 -4.24 8.72 -9.29
N LEU A 174 -3.83 9.99 -9.37
CA LEU A 174 -2.94 10.55 -10.38
C LEU A 174 -1.53 10.92 -9.85
N GLY A 175 -1.33 10.87 -8.53
CA GLY A 175 -0.11 11.38 -7.90
C GLY A 175 1.17 10.62 -8.28
N ALA A 176 1.06 9.35 -8.65
CA ALA A 176 2.21 8.50 -9.00
C ALA A 176 2.60 8.56 -10.51
N LEU A 177 1.91 9.36 -11.32
CA LEU A 177 2.10 9.40 -12.77
C LEU A 177 3.01 10.57 -13.19
N ASP A 178 3.75 10.38 -14.29
CA ASP A 178 4.45 11.47 -14.96
C ASP A 178 3.47 12.50 -15.55
N LEU A 179 3.95 13.73 -15.78
CA LEU A 179 3.12 14.86 -16.20
C LEU A 179 2.31 14.58 -17.48
N LYS A 180 2.91 13.91 -18.48
CA LYS A 180 2.25 13.64 -19.76
C LYS A 180 1.11 12.65 -19.58
N LEU A 181 1.38 11.55 -18.88
CA LEU A 181 0.39 10.52 -18.59
C LEU A 181 -0.70 11.04 -17.66
N ARG A 182 -0.35 11.89 -16.68
CA ARG A 182 -1.30 12.54 -15.77
C ARG A 182 -2.34 13.35 -16.53
N ARG A 183 -1.91 14.27 -17.40
CA ARG A 183 -2.81 15.10 -18.22
C ARG A 183 -3.72 14.26 -19.12
N GLN A 184 -3.15 13.22 -19.74
CA GLN A 184 -3.96 12.29 -20.53
C GLN A 184 -5.04 11.61 -19.68
N MET A 185 -4.69 11.15 -18.48
CA MET A 185 -5.63 10.47 -17.59
C MET A 185 -6.69 11.40 -17.01
N GLN A 186 -6.41 12.68 -16.79
CA GLN A 186 -7.42 13.68 -16.39
C GLN A 186 -8.56 13.77 -17.41
N VAL A 187 -8.20 13.93 -18.69
CA VAL A 187 -9.17 13.98 -19.80
C VAL A 187 -10.02 12.70 -19.85
N GLU A 188 -9.37 11.54 -19.72
CA GLU A 188 -10.10 10.27 -19.78
C GLU A 188 -10.98 10.02 -18.56
N LEU A 189 -10.58 10.43 -17.36
CA LEU A 189 -11.42 10.33 -16.18
C LEU A 189 -12.70 11.15 -16.34
N LYS A 190 -12.60 12.40 -16.84
CA LYS A 190 -13.78 13.24 -17.10
C LYS A 190 -14.68 12.63 -18.17
N ARG A 191 -14.11 12.10 -19.25
CA ARG A 191 -14.86 11.41 -20.30
C ARG A 191 -15.60 10.19 -19.75
N ILE A 192 -14.91 9.31 -19.03
CA ILE A 192 -15.49 8.09 -18.44
C ILE A 192 -16.60 8.46 -17.46
N GLN A 193 -16.39 9.47 -16.61
CA GLN A 193 -17.41 9.95 -15.68
C GLN A 193 -18.67 10.40 -16.43
N THR A 194 -18.51 11.17 -17.51
CA THR A 194 -19.62 11.64 -18.35
C THR A 194 -20.35 10.47 -19.04
N GLU A 195 -19.60 9.47 -19.52
CA GLU A 195 -20.15 8.32 -20.24
C GLU A 195 -20.93 7.36 -19.32
N VAL A 196 -20.45 7.14 -18.09
CA VAL A 196 -21.09 6.23 -17.12
C VAL A 196 -22.16 6.95 -16.28
N GLY A 197 -22.01 8.26 -16.04
CA GLY A 197 -22.95 9.09 -15.28
C GLY A 197 -22.98 8.81 -13.77
N LEU A 198 -21.87 8.30 -13.21
CA LEU A 198 -21.74 8.09 -11.76
C LEU A 198 -21.25 9.36 -11.06
N THR A 199 -21.53 9.45 -9.76
CA THR A 199 -20.97 10.50 -8.90
C THR A 199 -19.50 10.19 -8.61
N PHE A 200 -18.58 11.11 -8.90
CA PHE A 200 -17.16 10.95 -8.63
C PHE A 200 -16.75 11.89 -7.49
N ILE A 201 -15.97 11.40 -6.54
CA ILE A 201 -15.33 12.21 -5.50
C ILE A 201 -13.83 12.01 -5.62
N HIS A 202 -13.14 13.06 -6.06
CA HIS A 202 -11.70 13.08 -6.28
C HIS A 202 -10.99 13.82 -5.16
N VAL A 203 -10.15 13.12 -4.41
CA VAL A 203 -9.26 13.72 -3.42
C VAL A 203 -7.93 14.01 -4.10
N THR A 204 -7.49 15.27 -4.03
CA THR A 204 -6.19 15.68 -4.55
C THR A 204 -5.59 16.82 -3.75
N HIS A 205 -4.27 16.93 -3.83
CA HIS A 205 -3.53 18.12 -3.40
C HIS A 205 -3.09 18.98 -4.60
N ASP A 206 -3.29 18.50 -5.82
CA ASP A 206 -2.97 19.20 -7.06
C ASP A 206 -4.16 20.07 -7.48
N GLN A 207 -3.88 21.36 -7.64
CA GLN A 207 -4.90 22.35 -7.99
C GLN A 207 -5.31 22.25 -9.46
N GLU A 208 -4.37 21.98 -10.37
CA GLU A 208 -4.65 21.81 -11.81
C GLU A 208 -5.64 20.66 -12.00
N GLU A 209 -5.49 19.57 -11.25
CA GLU A 209 -6.44 18.45 -11.25
C GLU A 209 -7.86 18.87 -10.82
N ALA A 210 -7.98 19.57 -9.69
CA ALA A 210 -9.28 20.00 -9.17
C ALA A 210 -9.96 20.99 -10.13
N MET A 211 -9.18 21.95 -10.67
CA MET A 211 -9.73 23.02 -11.52
C MET A 211 -10.14 22.53 -12.91
N THR A 212 -9.50 21.49 -13.45
CA THR A 212 -9.76 21.01 -14.82
C THR A 212 -10.85 19.95 -14.91
N MET A 213 -11.05 19.14 -13.85
CA MET A 213 -11.95 17.99 -13.90
C MET A 213 -13.27 18.21 -13.15
N ALA A 214 -13.26 18.98 -12.06
CA ALA A 214 -14.38 19.04 -11.13
C ALA A 214 -15.47 20.02 -11.60
N ASP A 215 -16.72 19.64 -11.39
CA ASP A 215 -17.87 20.55 -11.49
C ASP A 215 -17.99 21.40 -10.21
N THR A 216 -17.55 20.86 -9.07
CA THR A 216 -17.52 21.55 -7.79
C THR A 216 -16.29 21.13 -7.01
N VAL A 217 -15.60 22.11 -6.44
CA VAL A 217 -14.42 21.91 -5.60
C VAL A 217 -14.76 22.39 -4.19
N ALA A 218 -14.42 21.60 -3.17
CA ALA A 218 -14.41 22.04 -1.78
C ALA A 218 -12.96 22.14 -1.30
N VAL A 219 -12.58 23.34 -0.87
CA VAL A 219 -11.27 23.62 -0.28
C VAL A 219 -11.35 23.35 1.22
N MET A 220 -10.54 22.41 1.70
CA MET A 220 -10.47 22.01 3.10
C MET A 220 -9.24 22.56 3.79
N ASN A 221 -9.40 23.03 5.03
CA ASN A 221 -8.34 23.45 5.92
C ASN A 221 -8.68 23.05 7.35
N GLY A 222 -7.70 22.55 8.12
CA GLY A 222 -7.90 22.20 9.53
C GLY A 222 -9.08 21.26 9.82
N GLY A 223 -9.48 20.39 8.88
CA GLY A 223 -10.63 19.49 9.05
C GLY A 223 -12.00 20.08 8.71
N ARG A 224 -12.06 21.33 8.20
CA ARG A 224 -13.27 22.06 7.82
C ARG A 224 -13.25 22.47 6.35
N ILE A 225 -14.40 22.77 5.77
CA ILE A 225 -14.49 23.39 4.43
C ILE A 225 -14.37 24.91 4.61
N GLU A 226 -13.37 25.50 3.95
CA GLU A 226 -13.15 26.95 3.88
C GLU A 226 -14.10 27.59 2.87
N GLN A 227 -14.17 26.99 1.68
CA GLN A 227 -15.03 27.45 0.60
C GLN A 227 -15.33 26.29 -0.34
N MET A 228 -16.52 26.33 -0.94
CA MET A 228 -16.95 25.36 -1.93
C MET A 228 -17.68 26.09 -3.06
N GLY A 229 -17.42 25.70 -4.30
CA GLY A 229 -18.01 26.32 -5.49
C GLY A 229 -17.47 25.74 -6.78
N ALA A 230 -17.85 26.32 -7.91
CA ALA A 230 -17.25 25.98 -9.19
C ALA A 230 -15.76 26.39 -9.21
N PRO A 231 -14.89 25.69 -9.95
CA PRO A 231 -13.47 26.05 -10.08
C PRO A 231 -13.21 27.53 -10.38
N GLU A 232 -13.95 28.09 -11.34
CA GLU A 232 -13.82 29.49 -11.77
C GLU A 232 -14.21 30.45 -10.63
N GLU A 233 -15.28 30.15 -9.89
CA GLU A 233 -15.72 30.97 -8.76
C GLU A 233 -14.70 30.97 -7.62
N LEU A 234 -14.11 29.81 -7.28
CA LEU A 234 -13.07 29.75 -6.25
C LEU A 234 -11.80 30.50 -6.65
N TYR A 235 -11.45 30.44 -7.93
CA TYR A 235 -10.26 31.10 -8.46
C TYR A 235 -10.45 32.63 -8.51
N ASP A 236 -11.56 33.10 -9.07
CA ASP A 236 -11.83 34.52 -9.28
C ASP A 236 -12.39 35.21 -8.02
N LEU A 237 -13.17 34.51 -7.20
CA LEU A 237 -13.87 35.06 -6.03
C LEU A 237 -13.51 34.28 -4.75
N PRO A 238 -12.24 34.32 -4.32
CA PRO A 238 -11.86 33.71 -3.06
C PRO A 238 -12.54 34.46 -1.89
N GLY A 239 -13.17 33.72 -0.99
CA GLY A 239 -13.88 34.25 0.17
C GLY A 239 -12.99 34.46 1.39
N THR A 240 -11.86 33.74 1.47
CA THR A 240 -10.90 33.83 2.59
C THR A 240 -9.48 34.03 2.09
N ALA A 241 -8.61 34.56 2.96
CA ALA A 241 -7.18 34.72 2.64
C ALA A 241 -6.51 33.38 2.33
N PHE A 242 -6.91 32.32 3.04
CA PHE A 242 -6.45 30.97 2.79
C PHE A 242 -6.76 30.52 1.36
N VAL A 243 -8.02 30.63 0.90
CA VAL A 243 -8.40 30.21 -0.45
C VAL A 243 -7.68 31.07 -1.51
N ALA A 244 -7.58 32.38 -1.28
CA ALA A 244 -6.89 33.30 -2.18
C ALA A 244 -5.40 32.98 -2.37
N GLY A 245 -4.73 32.53 -1.31
CA GLY A 245 -3.32 32.14 -1.35
C GLY A 245 -3.08 30.67 -1.69
N PHE A 246 -4.09 29.81 -1.49
CA PHE A 246 -3.98 28.38 -1.73
C PHE A 246 -4.40 27.98 -3.14
N VAL A 247 -5.48 28.53 -3.70
CA VAL A 247 -5.98 28.21 -5.04
C VAL A 247 -5.40 29.22 -6.04
N GLY A 248 -4.38 28.81 -6.80
CA GLY A 248 -3.63 29.66 -7.72
C GLY A 248 -2.66 30.61 -7.01
N GLN A 249 -1.83 31.31 -7.79
CA GLN A 249 -1.00 32.39 -7.26
C GLN A 249 -1.80 33.69 -7.13
N SER A 250 -1.50 34.49 -6.10
CA SER A 250 -2.12 35.80 -5.85
C SER A 250 -1.08 36.78 -5.36
N ASN A 251 -1.17 38.03 -5.82
CA ASN A 251 -0.52 39.15 -5.16
C ASN A 251 -1.45 39.66 -4.06
N LEU A 252 -1.14 39.34 -2.81
CA LEU A 252 -1.92 39.78 -1.64
C LEU A 252 -1.19 40.90 -0.92
N VAL A 253 -1.87 42.04 -0.73
CA VAL A 253 -1.31 43.23 -0.10
C VAL A 253 -2.22 43.70 1.04
N PRO A 254 -1.67 43.96 2.23
CA PRO A 254 -2.41 44.61 3.31
C PRO A 254 -2.95 45.98 2.86
N ALA A 255 -4.25 46.19 3.07
CA ALA A 255 -4.94 47.41 2.74
C ALA A 255 -5.92 47.83 3.84
N THR A 256 -6.26 49.10 3.91
CA THR A 256 -7.30 49.62 4.80
C THR A 256 -8.43 50.21 3.96
N VAL A 257 -9.66 49.79 4.20
CA VAL A 257 -10.82 50.35 3.49
C VAL A 257 -10.99 51.83 3.88
N THR A 258 -11.03 52.71 2.89
CA THR A 258 -11.17 54.17 3.08
C THR A 258 -12.55 54.69 2.70
N GLY A 259 -13.33 53.93 1.93
CA GLY A 259 -14.71 54.28 1.59
C GLY A 259 -15.29 53.47 0.43
N ARG A 260 -16.37 53.97 -0.15
CA ARG A 260 -17.00 53.45 -1.37
C ARG A 260 -17.14 54.55 -2.42
N ASP A 261 -16.91 54.20 -3.67
CA ASP A 261 -17.05 55.05 -4.85
C ASP A 261 -18.00 54.35 -5.84
N GLY A 262 -19.29 54.68 -5.76
CA GLY A 262 -20.35 53.94 -6.46
C GLY A 262 -20.40 52.46 -6.01
N ASP A 263 -20.34 51.55 -6.98
CA ASP A 263 -20.31 50.09 -6.74
C ASP A 263 -18.91 49.56 -6.37
N HIS A 264 -17.91 50.43 -6.24
CA HIS A 264 -16.54 50.03 -5.90
C HIS A 264 -16.23 50.34 -4.43
N LEU A 265 -15.57 49.39 -3.78
CA LEU A 265 -14.83 49.59 -2.55
C LEU A 265 -13.50 50.29 -2.87
N VAL A 266 -13.18 51.32 -2.07
CA VAL A 266 -11.90 52.03 -2.15
C VAL A 266 -11.09 51.67 -0.93
N ALA A 267 -9.84 51.24 -1.14
CA ALA A 267 -8.92 50.91 -0.07
C ALA A 267 -7.55 51.56 -0.32
N ASP A 268 -6.84 51.86 0.76
CA ASP A 268 -5.44 52.27 0.71
C ASP A 268 -4.56 51.04 0.92
N ALA A 269 -3.84 50.62 -0.12
CA ALA A 269 -2.87 49.53 -0.10
C ALA A 269 -1.46 50.13 -0.05
N ALA A 270 -0.97 50.39 1.18
CA ALA A 270 0.35 50.96 1.44
C ALA A 270 0.64 52.27 0.67
N GLY A 271 -0.29 53.23 0.74
CA GLY A 271 -0.18 54.55 0.09
C GLY A 271 -0.63 54.58 -1.37
N THR A 272 -1.12 53.46 -1.91
CA THR A 272 -1.74 53.40 -3.24
C THR A 272 -3.24 53.19 -3.10
N THR A 273 -4.04 54.11 -3.64
CA THR A 273 -5.49 53.96 -3.69
C THR A 273 -5.89 52.91 -4.72
N VAL A 274 -6.53 51.84 -4.27
CA VAL A 274 -7.03 50.75 -5.11
C VAL A 274 -8.55 50.72 -5.11
N ARG A 275 -9.13 50.38 -6.26
CA ARG A 275 -10.57 50.22 -6.44
C ARG A 275 -10.90 48.76 -6.70
N VAL A 276 -11.94 48.26 -6.04
CA VAL A 276 -12.37 46.86 -6.13
C VAL A 276 -13.89 46.84 -6.25
N PRO A 277 -14.50 46.08 -7.18
CA PRO A 277 -15.94 45.93 -7.23
C PRO A 277 -16.48 45.39 -5.91
N GLY A 278 -17.52 46.00 -5.34
CA GLY A 278 -18.11 45.58 -4.07
C GLY A 278 -18.60 44.13 -4.07
N ALA A 279 -19.03 43.61 -5.23
CA ALA A 279 -19.41 42.21 -5.40
C ALA A 279 -18.23 41.21 -5.28
N ARG A 280 -16.98 41.69 -5.34
CA ARG A 280 -15.75 40.89 -5.20
C ARG A 280 -15.06 41.12 -3.85
N ALA A 281 -15.72 41.81 -2.91
CA ALA A 281 -15.20 42.08 -1.59
C ALA A 281 -15.91 41.20 -0.56
N ALA A 282 -15.20 40.22 0.00
CA ALA A 282 -15.72 39.37 1.08
C ALA A 282 -15.90 40.16 2.39
N VAL A 283 -15.11 41.24 2.57
CA VAL A 283 -15.19 42.18 3.69
C VAL A 283 -15.20 43.60 3.15
N THR A 284 -16.04 44.47 3.71
CA THR A 284 -16.22 45.84 3.20
C THR A 284 -15.75 46.95 4.13
N GLU A 285 -15.13 46.62 5.26
CA GLU A 285 -14.66 47.60 6.25
C GLU A 285 -13.39 47.11 6.96
N GLY A 286 -12.62 48.03 7.54
CA GLY A 286 -11.46 47.70 8.37
C GLY A 286 -10.18 47.38 7.60
N ARG A 287 -9.31 46.59 8.25
CA ARG A 287 -8.06 46.08 7.65
C ARG A 287 -8.37 44.84 6.85
N VAL A 288 -7.91 44.81 5.61
CA VAL A 288 -8.22 43.77 4.63
C VAL A 288 -6.97 43.41 3.82
N LEU A 289 -7.07 42.33 3.05
CA LEU A 289 -6.08 42.00 2.02
C LEU A 289 -6.68 42.30 0.65
N PHE A 290 -6.03 43.20 -0.07
CA PHE A 290 -6.27 43.43 -1.49
C PHE A 290 -5.54 42.36 -2.30
N GLY A 291 -6.25 41.75 -3.24
CA GLY A 291 -5.73 40.70 -4.09
C GLY A 291 -5.88 41.00 -5.58
N VAL A 292 -4.83 40.72 -6.35
CA VAL A 292 -4.90 40.62 -7.81
C VAL A 292 -4.06 39.45 -8.29
N ARG A 293 -4.58 38.67 -9.24
CA ARG A 293 -3.88 37.50 -9.78
C ARG A 293 -2.73 37.94 -10.70
N PRO A 294 -1.55 37.28 -10.68
CA PRO A 294 -0.38 37.67 -11.48
C PRO A 294 -0.65 37.80 -12.99
N GLU A 295 -1.48 36.93 -13.57
CA GLU A 295 -1.85 36.94 -14.99
C GLU A 295 -2.90 38.01 -15.36
N LYS A 296 -3.44 38.73 -14.37
CA LYS A 296 -4.31 39.90 -14.56
C LYS A 296 -3.57 41.22 -14.42
N VAL A 297 -2.27 41.18 -14.12
CA VAL A 297 -1.37 42.34 -14.05
C VAL A 297 -0.61 42.46 -15.36
N ARG A 298 -0.54 43.67 -15.91
CA ARG A 298 0.25 44.00 -17.10
C ARG A 298 1.49 44.76 -16.69
N LEU A 299 2.62 44.40 -17.28
CA LEU A 299 3.89 45.08 -17.12
C LEU A 299 4.08 46.10 -18.26
N HIS A 300 4.53 47.30 -17.91
CA HIS A 300 4.82 48.38 -18.85
C HIS A 300 6.18 48.99 -18.54
N THR A 301 6.94 49.36 -19.58
CA THR A 301 8.19 50.11 -19.43
C THR A 301 7.96 51.61 -19.22
N LEU A 302 6.82 52.13 -19.69
CA LEU A 302 6.38 53.51 -19.51
C LEU A 302 5.07 53.54 -18.72
N ARG A 303 4.85 54.62 -17.96
CA ARG A 303 3.61 54.78 -17.20
C ARG A 303 2.41 54.79 -18.14
N PRO A 304 1.42 53.91 -17.96
CA PRO A 304 0.25 53.88 -18.84
C PRO A 304 -0.64 55.12 -18.62
N GLU A 305 -0.99 55.80 -19.72
CA GLU A 305 -2.00 56.85 -19.73
C GLU A 305 -3.39 56.16 -19.64
N ALA A 306 -4.07 56.28 -18.49
CA ALA A 306 -5.44 55.79 -18.22
C ALA A 306 -5.65 54.36 -17.67
N ALA A 307 -4.69 53.79 -16.92
CA ALA A 307 -4.88 52.48 -16.27
C ALA A 307 -5.93 52.46 -15.13
N GLY A 308 -6.19 53.59 -14.46
CA GLY A 308 -7.12 53.67 -13.33
C GLY A 308 -6.64 53.00 -12.03
N SER A 309 -5.73 52.03 -12.11
CA SER A 309 -4.95 51.45 -11.01
C SER A 309 -3.58 51.04 -11.53
N ASP A 310 -2.54 51.82 -11.17
CA ASP A 310 -1.15 51.61 -11.56
C ASP A 310 -0.20 51.76 -10.36
N VAL A 311 0.89 50.99 -10.35
CA VAL A 311 1.95 51.10 -9.34
C VAL A 311 3.33 50.97 -10.00
N ARG A 312 4.28 51.80 -9.57
CA ARG A 312 5.69 51.68 -9.96
C ARG A 312 6.29 50.46 -9.26
N ALA A 313 7.16 49.71 -9.93
CA ALA A 313 7.89 48.59 -9.33
C ALA A 313 9.29 48.45 -9.94
N THR A 314 10.16 47.71 -9.28
CA THR A 314 11.50 47.35 -9.78
C THR A 314 11.56 45.84 -9.98
N VAL A 315 11.99 45.40 -11.16
CA VAL A 315 12.12 43.98 -11.48
C VAL A 315 13.26 43.38 -10.66
N THR A 316 12.98 42.35 -9.89
CA THR A 316 13.99 41.62 -9.10
C THR A 316 14.42 40.33 -9.75
N ASP A 317 13.51 39.65 -10.46
CA ASP A 317 13.80 38.38 -11.11
C ASP A 317 12.94 38.16 -12.35
N VAL A 318 13.45 37.37 -13.30
CA VAL A 318 12.79 37.03 -14.56
C VAL A 318 12.95 35.54 -14.84
N SER A 319 11.83 34.84 -14.98
CA SER A 319 11.79 33.39 -15.18
C SER A 319 10.97 33.03 -16.43
N PHE A 320 11.61 32.41 -17.42
CA PHE A 320 10.96 31.97 -18.65
C PHE A 320 10.37 30.56 -18.49
N THR A 321 9.06 30.41 -18.73
CA THR A 321 8.33 29.13 -18.58
C THR A 321 7.85 28.53 -19.90
N GLY A 322 8.31 29.05 -21.04
CA GLY A 322 7.85 28.65 -22.37
C GLY A 322 6.66 29.47 -22.84
N VAL A 323 5.47 29.21 -22.30
CA VAL A 323 4.22 29.90 -22.72
C VAL A 323 4.07 31.30 -22.12
N ALA A 324 4.76 31.56 -21.01
CA ALA A 324 4.76 32.85 -20.33
C ALA A 324 6.13 33.15 -19.70
N THR A 325 6.38 34.43 -19.44
CA THR A 325 7.49 34.90 -18.62
C THR A 325 6.94 35.41 -17.30
N GLN A 326 7.50 34.89 -16.21
CA GLN A 326 7.20 35.34 -14.86
C GLN A 326 8.18 36.44 -14.46
N TYR A 327 7.64 37.57 -14.04
CA TYR A 327 8.40 38.66 -13.44
C TYR A 327 8.12 38.68 -11.94
N LEU A 328 9.18 38.72 -11.13
CA LEU A 328 9.07 39.14 -9.73
C LEU A 328 9.50 40.60 -9.64
N VAL A 329 8.67 41.42 -9.00
CA VAL A 329 8.85 42.87 -8.92
C VAL A 329 8.64 43.34 -7.49
N THR A 330 9.46 44.28 -7.05
CA THR A 330 9.31 44.92 -5.74
C THR A 330 8.58 46.25 -5.91
N VAL A 331 7.45 46.41 -5.21
CA VAL A 331 6.72 47.68 -5.16
C VAL A 331 7.26 48.58 -4.03
N PRO A 332 7.11 49.92 -4.11
CA PRO A 332 7.62 50.88 -3.12
C PRO A 332 7.17 50.62 -1.68
N SER A 333 6.05 49.93 -1.49
CA SER A 333 5.56 49.48 -0.18
C SER A 333 6.39 48.35 0.45
N GLY A 334 7.40 47.83 -0.25
CA GLY A 334 8.29 46.76 0.20
C GLY A 334 7.79 45.35 -0.12
N GLY A 335 6.59 45.20 -0.69
CA GLY A 335 6.05 43.91 -1.11
C GLY A 335 6.66 43.41 -2.43
N THR A 336 6.81 42.09 -2.55
CA THR A 336 7.15 41.44 -3.82
C THR A 336 5.86 40.97 -4.50
N TRP A 337 5.68 41.35 -5.76
CA TRP A 337 4.58 40.92 -6.60
C TRP A 337 5.10 40.01 -7.72
N SER A 338 4.25 39.10 -8.17
CA SER A 338 4.46 38.32 -9.37
C SER A 338 3.56 38.82 -10.50
N VAL A 339 4.09 38.82 -11.72
CA VAL A 339 3.37 39.16 -12.94
C VAL A 339 3.64 38.08 -13.98
N TYR A 340 2.59 37.61 -14.65
CA TYR A 340 2.73 36.67 -15.77
C TYR A 340 2.42 37.39 -17.08
N GLU A 341 3.40 37.44 -17.96
CA GLU A 341 3.24 37.97 -19.31
C GLU A 341 3.33 36.83 -20.33
N GLN A 342 2.36 36.75 -21.25
CA GLN A 342 2.36 35.70 -22.28
C GLN A 342 3.44 35.98 -23.33
N ASN A 343 4.16 34.94 -23.74
CA ASN A 343 5.19 35.04 -24.77
C ASN A 343 4.55 34.98 -26.16
N LEU A 344 3.89 36.06 -26.56
CA LEU A 344 3.19 36.17 -27.85
C LEU A 344 4.13 36.47 -29.01
N ASP A 345 5.20 37.22 -28.74
CA ASP A 345 6.14 37.71 -29.75
C ASP A 345 7.39 36.83 -29.85
N VAL A 346 7.99 36.79 -31.04
CA VAL A 346 9.23 36.05 -31.32
C VAL A 346 10.46 36.79 -30.78
N GLU A 347 10.35 38.10 -30.63
CA GLU A 347 11.44 38.92 -30.11
C GLU A 347 11.57 38.74 -28.59
N PRO A 348 12.80 38.57 -28.06
CA PRO A 348 12.99 38.45 -26.62
C PRO A 348 12.54 39.75 -25.93
N GLN A 349 11.71 39.62 -24.90
CA GLN A 349 11.39 40.74 -24.02
C GLN A 349 12.68 41.35 -23.44
N ALA A 350 12.81 42.67 -23.55
CA ALA A 350 14.01 43.40 -23.18
C ALA A 350 14.15 43.65 -21.66
N THR A 351 13.09 43.41 -20.89
CA THR A 351 13.03 43.70 -19.45
C THR A 351 13.96 42.78 -18.65
N ARG A 352 14.85 43.36 -17.85
CA ARG A 352 15.87 42.67 -17.06
C ARG A 352 15.72 42.96 -15.57
N PRO A 353 16.29 42.10 -14.69
CA PRO A 353 16.43 42.43 -13.28
C PRO A 353 17.14 43.78 -13.10
N GLY A 354 16.58 44.64 -12.26
CA GLY A 354 17.02 46.00 -12.00
C GLY A 354 16.23 47.09 -12.74
N ASP A 355 15.46 46.74 -13.77
CA ASP A 355 14.68 47.72 -14.53
C ASP A 355 13.50 48.27 -13.71
N GLU A 356 13.23 49.57 -13.86
CA GLU A 356 12.01 50.19 -13.35
C GLU A 356 10.87 49.97 -14.34
N VAL A 357 9.73 49.50 -13.81
CA VAL A 357 8.54 49.17 -14.59
C VAL A 357 7.29 49.74 -13.92
N TRP A 358 6.20 49.80 -14.68
CA TRP A 358 4.87 50.13 -14.20
C TRP A 358 3.97 48.91 -14.34
N LEU A 359 3.25 48.60 -13.26
CA LEU A 359 2.24 47.57 -13.24
C LEU A 359 0.88 48.22 -13.39
N SER A 360 0.00 47.64 -14.20
CA SER A 360 -1.40 48.03 -14.27
C SER A 360 -2.31 46.81 -14.24
N TRP A 361 -3.54 46.99 -13.77
CA TRP A 361 -4.58 45.96 -13.83
C TRP A 361 -5.95 46.60 -14.01
N ASN A 362 -6.90 45.81 -14.49
CA ASN A 362 -8.30 46.22 -14.50
C ASN A 362 -8.87 46.08 -13.07
N PRO A 363 -9.42 47.14 -12.46
CA PRO A 363 -10.08 47.06 -11.16
C PRO A 363 -11.12 45.93 -11.06
N ALA A 364 -11.78 45.59 -12.16
CA ALA A 364 -12.75 44.50 -12.22
C ALA A 364 -12.15 43.12 -11.88
N HIS A 365 -10.83 42.94 -11.94
CA HIS A 365 -10.12 41.70 -11.58
C HIS A 365 -9.61 41.65 -10.15
N ALA A 366 -9.68 42.76 -9.43
CA ALA A 366 -9.26 42.81 -8.03
C ALA A 366 -10.33 42.20 -7.10
N PHE A 367 -9.90 41.70 -5.96
CA PHE A 367 -10.75 41.17 -4.91
C PHE A 367 -10.23 41.58 -3.52
N VAL A 368 -11.08 41.47 -2.50
CA VAL A 368 -10.74 41.79 -1.11
C VAL A 368 -11.19 40.68 -0.18
N VAL A 369 -10.30 40.26 0.71
CA VAL A 369 -10.55 39.25 1.76
C VAL A 369 -10.15 39.75 3.14
N ALA A 370 -10.63 39.09 4.19
CA ALA A 370 -10.25 39.40 5.57
C ALA A 370 -8.74 39.24 5.80
N ALA A 371 -8.15 40.08 6.65
CA ALA A 371 -6.72 40.00 6.99
C ALA A 371 -6.38 38.97 8.08
N ASP A 372 -7.39 38.50 8.82
CA ASP A 372 -7.22 37.70 10.04
C ASP A 372 -6.92 36.20 9.76
N ASP A 373 -7.08 35.75 8.51
CA ASP A 373 -6.96 34.33 8.12
C ASP A 373 -5.58 33.94 7.54
N LEU A 374 -4.56 34.79 7.68
CA LEU A 374 -3.18 34.42 7.28
C LEU A 374 -2.56 33.51 8.36
N PRO A 375 -2.08 32.29 8.02
CA PRO A 375 -1.49 31.38 9.00
C PRO A 375 -0.27 32.01 9.71
N GLU A 376 -0.12 31.74 11.02
CA GLU A 376 1.06 32.14 11.81
C GLU A 376 2.34 31.62 11.13
N GLY A 377 3.19 32.55 10.69
CA GLY A 377 4.37 32.29 9.85
C GLY A 377 4.36 33.03 8.49
N ALA A 378 3.21 33.56 8.06
CA ALA A 378 3.09 34.42 6.88
C ALA A 378 3.40 35.91 7.15
N GLN A 379 3.54 36.31 8.42
CA GLN A 379 3.61 37.72 8.82
C GLN A 379 4.97 38.40 8.58
N ASP A 380 6.05 37.64 8.34
CA ASP A 380 7.42 38.17 8.20
C ASP A 380 8.01 38.10 6.78
N LYS A 381 7.23 37.69 5.78
CA LYS A 381 7.63 37.73 4.37
C LYS A 381 6.43 38.07 3.50
N ALA A 382 6.53 39.08 2.64
CA ALA A 382 5.60 39.26 1.54
C ALA A 382 5.51 37.92 0.78
N PHE A 383 4.37 37.27 0.90
CA PHE A 383 4.20 35.86 0.56
C PHE A 383 3.99 35.75 -0.96
N VAL A 384 5.06 35.52 -1.72
CA VAL A 384 4.94 34.88 -3.03
C VAL A 384 4.80 33.39 -2.73
N ALA A 385 3.56 32.87 -2.73
CA ALA A 385 3.32 31.43 -2.63
C ALA A 385 3.83 30.75 -3.91
N THR A 386 5.08 30.30 -3.89
CA THR A 386 5.61 29.36 -4.88
C THR A 386 5.03 27.98 -4.58
N ALA A 387 4.12 27.53 -5.43
CA ALA A 387 3.74 26.12 -5.47
C ALA A 387 4.98 25.29 -5.86
N GLY A 388 5.25 24.25 -5.09
CA GLY A 388 6.49 23.49 -5.14
C GLY A 388 6.83 22.89 -6.50
N GLY A 389 8.07 23.14 -6.93
CA GLY A 389 8.81 22.32 -7.87
C GLY A 389 10.20 22.11 -7.28
N GLU A 390 10.47 20.93 -6.71
CA GLU A 390 11.80 20.57 -6.24
C GLU A 390 12.74 20.32 -7.44
N GLY A 391 13.88 21.01 -7.43
CA GLY A 391 15.16 20.47 -7.88
C GLY A 391 15.46 20.47 -9.37
N VAL A 392 15.89 21.62 -9.92
CA VAL A 392 16.74 21.64 -11.13
C VAL A 392 18.10 22.23 -10.76
N THR A 393 19.05 21.37 -10.43
CA THR A 393 20.47 21.72 -10.36
C THR A 393 20.99 21.99 -11.77
N THR A 394 21.45 23.22 -11.97
CA THR A 394 22.20 23.69 -13.14
C THR A 394 23.51 22.91 -13.30
N ALA A 395 23.64 22.15 -14.39
CA ALA A 395 24.90 21.58 -14.85
C ALA A 395 25.36 22.30 -16.13
N THR A 396 26.62 22.69 -16.11
CA THR A 396 27.37 23.48 -17.11
C THR A 396 27.44 22.84 -18.49
N ALA A 397 27.42 23.71 -19.50
CA ALA A 397 27.53 23.42 -20.92
C ALA A 397 28.84 22.70 -21.31
N GLY A 398 28.72 21.71 -22.21
CA GLY A 398 29.86 21.07 -22.88
C GLY A 398 29.49 20.57 -24.28
N GLY A 399 30.12 21.15 -25.30
CA GLY A 399 30.61 20.53 -26.56
C GLY A 399 29.63 19.88 -27.57
N PRO A 400 29.80 20.10 -28.89
CA PRO A 400 28.95 19.52 -29.94
C PRO A 400 29.24 18.01 -30.19
N PRO A 401 28.32 17.28 -30.85
CA PRO A 401 28.25 15.82 -30.76
C PRO A 401 29.24 15.10 -31.69
N SER A 402 29.92 14.10 -31.15
CA SER A 402 30.65 13.09 -31.92
C SER A 402 29.74 11.92 -32.26
N ALA A 403 29.88 11.43 -33.49
CA ALA A 403 29.13 10.34 -34.09
C ALA A 403 29.09 9.06 -33.23
N ALA A 404 27.90 8.45 -33.19
CA ALA A 404 27.63 7.19 -32.51
C ALA A 404 28.34 6.02 -33.21
N THR A 405 29.24 5.36 -32.48
CA THR A 405 29.62 3.96 -32.72
C THR A 405 28.97 3.09 -31.66
N ASP A 406 28.20 2.12 -32.14
CA ASP A 406 27.50 1.08 -31.41
C ASP A 406 28.44 0.27 -30.47
N PRO A 407 28.26 0.31 -29.14
CA PRO A 407 29.11 -0.43 -28.20
C PRO A 407 28.61 -1.85 -27.86
N ASP A 408 27.50 -2.34 -28.43
CA ASP A 408 26.82 -3.54 -27.92
C ASP A 408 27.45 -4.89 -28.34
N ALA A 409 28.59 -4.91 -29.04
CA ALA A 409 29.16 -6.15 -29.57
C ALA A 409 30.16 -6.89 -28.64
N VAL A 410 30.56 -6.34 -27.49
CA VAL A 410 31.69 -6.91 -26.69
C VAL A 410 31.35 -7.27 -25.22
N GLU A 411 30.26 -6.78 -24.63
CA GLU A 411 30.00 -6.94 -23.18
C GLU A 411 29.41 -8.30 -22.75
N GLY A 412 28.95 -9.13 -23.68
CA GLY A 412 28.28 -10.40 -23.37
C GLY A 412 29.16 -11.53 -22.76
N ARG A 413 30.50 -11.45 -22.88
CA ARG A 413 31.40 -12.53 -22.41
C ARG A 413 32.07 -12.28 -21.05
N ARG A 414 32.33 -11.03 -20.65
CA ARG A 414 32.96 -10.71 -19.35
C ARG A 414 31.98 -10.80 -18.19
N SER A 415 30.72 -10.37 -18.38
CA SER A 415 29.67 -10.41 -17.36
C SER A 415 29.37 -11.85 -16.87
N ARG A 416 29.34 -12.83 -17.79
CA ARG A 416 29.17 -14.26 -17.42
C ARG A 416 30.31 -14.82 -16.57
N ARG A 417 31.57 -14.46 -16.84
CA ARG A 417 32.72 -14.99 -16.08
C ARG A 417 32.74 -14.50 -14.64
N ILE A 418 32.37 -13.24 -14.42
CA ILE A 418 32.25 -12.67 -13.07
C ILE A 418 31.12 -13.37 -12.30
N ALA A 419 29.98 -13.64 -12.95
CA ALA A 419 28.90 -14.41 -12.35
C ALA A 419 29.36 -15.82 -11.91
N TYR A 420 30.11 -16.55 -12.74
CA TYR A 420 30.64 -17.87 -12.35
C TYR A 420 31.70 -17.79 -11.24
N LEU A 421 32.54 -16.75 -11.23
CA LEU A 421 33.53 -16.53 -10.17
C LEU A 421 32.86 -16.23 -8.82
N LEU A 422 31.76 -15.48 -8.83
CA LEU A 422 30.96 -15.19 -7.63
C LEU A 422 30.23 -16.43 -7.09
N LEU A 423 29.89 -17.40 -7.95
CA LEU A 423 29.28 -18.67 -7.54
C LEU A 423 30.29 -19.66 -6.96
N LEU A 424 31.57 -19.56 -7.30
CA LEU A 424 32.59 -20.58 -6.99
C LEU A 424 32.72 -20.87 -5.48
N PRO A 425 32.76 -19.88 -4.57
CA PRO A 425 32.78 -20.17 -3.12
C PRO A 425 31.53 -20.92 -2.64
N GLY A 426 30.35 -20.57 -3.16
CA GLY A 426 29.08 -21.22 -2.82
C GLY A 426 29.00 -22.66 -3.35
N VAL A 427 29.46 -22.88 -4.58
CA VAL A 427 29.53 -24.22 -5.18
C VAL A 427 30.54 -25.09 -4.43
N LEU A 428 31.71 -24.56 -4.10
CA LEU A 428 32.72 -25.29 -3.32
C LEU A 428 32.17 -25.68 -1.95
N TRP A 429 31.49 -24.77 -1.27
CA TRP A 429 30.84 -25.04 0.00
C TRP A 429 29.78 -26.15 -0.11
N LEU A 430 28.92 -26.11 -1.12
CA LEU A 430 27.92 -27.16 -1.38
C LEU A 430 28.57 -28.51 -1.66
N VAL A 431 29.64 -28.55 -2.46
CA VAL A 431 30.33 -29.81 -2.74
C VAL A 431 30.93 -30.39 -1.45
N VAL A 432 31.67 -29.59 -0.69
CA VAL A 432 32.40 -30.05 0.51
C VAL A 432 31.47 -30.41 1.66
N PHE A 433 30.45 -29.61 1.96
CA PHE A 433 29.63 -29.77 3.16
C PHE A 433 28.28 -30.46 2.91
N PHE A 434 27.88 -30.64 1.65
CA PHE A 434 26.61 -31.32 1.33
C PHE A 434 26.83 -32.55 0.44
N VAL A 435 27.44 -32.39 -0.73
CA VAL A 435 27.59 -33.51 -1.68
C VAL A 435 28.50 -34.60 -1.12
N VAL A 436 29.68 -34.26 -0.63
CA VAL A 436 30.64 -35.23 -0.09
C VAL A 436 30.05 -36.03 1.09
N PRO A 437 29.46 -35.40 2.14
CA PRO A 437 28.83 -36.14 3.23
C PRO A 437 27.66 -37.03 2.78
N VAL A 438 26.81 -36.56 1.86
CA VAL A 438 25.70 -37.37 1.33
C VAL A 438 26.21 -38.58 0.55
N VAL A 439 27.23 -38.41 -0.30
CA VAL A 439 27.84 -39.51 -1.04
C VAL A 439 28.54 -40.48 -0.09
N GLN A 440 29.19 -39.99 0.95
CA GLN A 440 29.80 -40.83 1.98
C GLN A 440 28.75 -41.65 2.73
N LEU A 441 27.67 -41.02 3.18
CA LEU A 441 26.55 -41.68 3.85
C LEU A 441 25.90 -42.75 2.95
N PHE A 442 25.70 -42.42 1.68
CA PHE A 442 25.19 -43.37 0.68
C PHE A 442 26.15 -44.55 0.46
N THR A 443 27.45 -44.28 0.37
CA THR A 443 28.46 -45.34 0.20
C THR A 443 28.44 -46.30 1.38
N VAL A 444 28.45 -45.77 2.60
CA VAL A 444 28.37 -46.54 3.84
C VAL A 444 27.10 -47.37 3.91
N SER A 445 25.95 -46.83 3.50
CA SER A 445 24.68 -47.55 3.57
C SER A 445 24.65 -48.84 2.74
N LEU A 446 25.55 -48.97 1.77
CA LEU A 446 25.69 -50.13 0.90
C LEU A 446 26.79 -51.10 1.36
N GLN A 447 27.54 -50.80 2.42
CA GLN A 447 28.65 -51.65 2.86
C GLN A 447 28.21 -52.60 3.99
N SER A 448 28.81 -53.77 4.05
CA SER A 448 28.61 -54.73 5.15
C SER A 448 29.63 -54.51 6.27
N ASP A 449 29.21 -54.73 7.52
CA ASP A 449 30.06 -54.62 8.72
C ASP A 449 31.24 -55.62 8.70
N TYR A 450 32.40 -55.19 9.20
CA TYR A 450 33.59 -56.03 9.30
C TYR A 450 33.70 -56.65 10.71
N PRO A 451 33.63 -57.99 10.84
CA PRO A 451 33.70 -58.64 12.15
C PRO A 451 35.05 -58.37 12.84
N GLY A 452 35.00 -57.68 13.99
CA GLY A 452 36.15 -57.53 14.89
C GLY A 452 36.96 -56.23 14.79
N ALA A 453 36.55 -55.26 13.96
CA ALA A 453 37.16 -53.92 13.93
C ALA A 453 36.10 -52.82 13.73
N PRO A 454 35.57 -52.19 14.81
CA PRO A 454 34.54 -51.18 14.68
C PRO A 454 35.00 -50.01 13.81
N GLY A 455 34.23 -49.70 12.76
CA GLY A 455 34.53 -48.63 11.81
C GLY A 455 35.25 -49.06 10.52
N TYR A 456 35.54 -50.35 10.35
CA TYR A 456 35.98 -50.93 9.08
C TYR A 456 34.79 -51.59 8.37
N TYR A 457 34.66 -51.36 7.08
CA TYR A 457 33.57 -51.91 6.27
C TYR A 457 34.14 -52.65 5.06
N TYR A 458 33.47 -53.72 4.64
CA TYR A 458 33.75 -54.32 3.36
C TYR A 458 33.40 -53.32 2.25
N ARG A 459 34.21 -53.26 1.18
CA ARG A 459 33.84 -52.51 -0.04
C ARG A 459 32.96 -53.38 -0.92
N ASP A 460 31.82 -53.80 -0.40
CA ASP A 460 30.79 -54.55 -1.10
C ASP A 460 29.54 -53.68 -1.35
N VAL A 461 28.57 -54.22 -2.08
CA VAL A 461 27.29 -53.56 -2.38
C VAL A 461 26.18 -54.43 -1.85
N ASN A 462 25.70 -54.11 -0.66
CA ASN A 462 24.70 -54.85 0.08
C ASN A 462 23.39 -54.04 0.17
N PHE A 463 22.48 -54.29 -0.78
CA PHE A 463 21.15 -53.67 -0.76
C PHE A 463 20.21 -54.25 0.31
N SER A 464 20.55 -55.38 0.95
CA SER A 464 19.71 -55.95 2.02
C SER A 464 19.60 -55.01 3.22
N ASN A 465 20.64 -54.22 3.50
CA ASN A 465 20.64 -53.17 4.53
C ASN A 465 19.43 -52.23 4.47
N TYR A 466 18.99 -51.86 3.25
CA TYR A 466 17.80 -51.01 3.07
C TYR A 466 16.49 -51.74 3.37
N VAL A 467 16.40 -53.00 2.93
CA VAL A 467 15.20 -53.83 3.13
C VAL A 467 15.06 -54.18 4.60
N ASP A 468 16.14 -54.60 5.25
CA ASP A 468 16.16 -55.00 6.66
C ASP A 468 15.87 -53.80 7.56
N ALA A 469 16.53 -52.65 7.31
CA ALA A 469 16.25 -51.41 8.03
C ALA A 469 14.79 -50.95 7.87
N LEU A 470 14.21 -51.07 6.67
CA LEU A 470 12.82 -50.70 6.43
C LEU A 470 11.85 -51.67 7.10
N VAL A 471 12.04 -52.98 6.95
CA VAL A 471 11.14 -53.99 7.55
C VAL A 471 11.15 -53.88 9.07
N GLU A 472 12.31 -53.66 9.68
CA GLU A 472 12.43 -53.54 11.13
C GLU A 472 11.91 -52.20 11.67
N PHE A 473 12.21 -51.08 10.99
CA PHE A 473 11.98 -49.73 11.52
C PHE A 473 10.90 -48.90 10.81
N TRP A 474 10.13 -49.46 9.87
CA TRP A 474 9.03 -48.72 9.22
C TRP A 474 8.03 -48.05 10.18
N PRO A 475 7.67 -48.60 11.37
CA PRO A 475 6.73 -47.94 12.26
C PRO A 475 7.31 -46.63 12.81
N HIS A 476 8.62 -46.58 13.03
CA HIS A 476 9.32 -45.38 13.50
C HIS A 476 9.41 -44.32 12.39
N MET A 477 9.63 -44.75 11.15
CA MET A 477 9.62 -43.88 9.97
C MET A 477 8.25 -43.21 9.78
N LEU A 478 7.18 -44.00 9.84
CA LEU A 478 5.81 -43.49 9.70
C LEU A 478 5.44 -42.53 10.83
N ARG A 479 5.79 -42.87 12.08
CA ARG A 479 5.58 -41.97 13.24
C ARG A 479 6.33 -40.66 13.07
N SER A 480 7.58 -40.69 12.61
CA SER A 480 8.37 -39.49 12.36
C SER A 480 7.70 -38.54 11.38
N LEU A 481 7.23 -39.08 10.24
CA LEU A 481 6.50 -38.29 9.24
C LEU A 481 5.15 -37.80 9.77
N LEU A 482 4.42 -38.63 10.53
CA LEU A 482 3.15 -38.25 11.13
C LEU A 482 3.30 -37.15 12.18
N PHE A 483 4.26 -37.28 13.10
CA PHE A 483 4.53 -36.29 14.14
C PHE A 483 5.04 -34.99 13.53
N GLY A 484 5.94 -35.06 12.54
CA GLY A 484 6.37 -33.92 11.75
C GLY A 484 5.20 -33.21 11.06
N ALA A 485 4.29 -33.96 10.43
CA ALA A 485 3.11 -33.41 9.76
C ALA A 485 2.11 -32.78 10.75
N LEU A 486 1.82 -33.45 11.86
CA LEU A 486 0.94 -32.92 12.91
C LEU A 486 1.53 -31.66 13.55
N ALA A 487 2.82 -31.67 13.88
CA ALA A 487 3.51 -30.50 14.43
C ALA A 487 3.48 -29.33 13.45
N THR A 488 3.66 -29.60 12.15
CA THR A 488 3.57 -28.58 11.10
C THR A 488 2.16 -28.01 10.97
N PHE A 489 1.13 -28.87 11.03
CA PHE A 489 -0.26 -28.43 11.00
C PHE A 489 -0.61 -27.54 12.20
N PHE A 490 -0.28 -27.96 13.42
CA PHE A 490 -0.54 -27.15 14.61
C PHE A 490 0.31 -25.87 14.63
N ALA A 491 1.56 -25.95 14.17
CA ALA A 491 2.40 -24.77 14.02
C ALA A 491 1.76 -23.78 13.04
N PHE A 492 1.21 -24.22 11.91
CA PHE A 492 0.50 -23.35 10.97
C PHE A 492 -0.75 -22.70 11.61
N VAL A 493 -1.58 -23.49 12.31
CA VAL A 493 -2.81 -23.00 12.97
C VAL A 493 -2.50 -21.93 14.03
N LEU A 494 -1.40 -22.07 14.75
CA LEU A 494 -0.95 -21.08 15.74
C LEU A 494 -0.19 -19.90 15.11
N ALA A 495 0.66 -20.19 14.13
CA ALA A 495 1.54 -19.22 13.52
C ALA A 495 0.78 -18.23 12.62
N TYR A 496 -0.23 -18.68 11.88
CA TYR A 496 -0.92 -17.81 10.94
C TYR A 496 -1.64 -16.64 11.64
N PRO A 497 -2.47 -16.85 12.68
CA PRO A 497 -3.09 -15.74 13.41
C PRO A 497 -2.06 -14.81 14.05
N LEU A 498 -0.96 -15.37 14.56
CA LEU A 498 0.13 -14.60 15.16
C LEU A 498 0.84 -13.72 14.12
N ALA A 499 1.22 -14.30 12.98
CA ALA A 499 1.84 -13.60 11.87
C ALA A 499 0.91 -12.53 11.28
N TYR A 500 -0.38 -12.83 11.13
CA TYR A 500 -1.41 -11.88 10.69
C TYR A 500 -1.56 -10.71 11.66
N ALA A 501 -1.61 -10.98 12.97
CA ALA A 501 -1.66 -9.94 14.00
C ALA A 501 -0.39 -9.07 13.98
N MET A 502 0.79 -9.68 13.83
CA MET A 502 2.07 -8.97 13.70
C MET A 502 2.12 -8.09 12.46
N ALA A 503 1.57 -8.55 11.32
CA ALA A 503 1.58 -7.81 10.06
C ALA A 503 0.59 -6.62 10.05
N PHE A 504 -0.64 -6.81 10.56
CA PHE A 504 -1.72 -5.82 10.36
C PHE A 504 -2.26 -5.16 11.64
N LYS A 505 -2.06 -5.73 12.83
CA LYS A 505 -2.69 -5.23 14.08
C LYS A 505 -1.71 -4.77 15.16
N ALA A 506 -0.46 -5.20 15.12
CA ALA A 506 0.46 -5.02 16.24
C ALA A 506 0.89 -3.56 16.46
N GLY A 507 0.90 -2.71 15.43
CA GLY A 507 1.30 -1.30 15.55
C GLY A 507 2.62 -1.15 16.31
N ARG A 508 2.61 -0.40 17.43
CA ARG A 508 3.77 -0.21 18.32
C ARG A 508 4.26 -1.46 19.05
N TRP A 509 3.43 -2.49 19.20
CA TRP A 509 3.78 -3.74 19.88
C TRP A 509 4.49 -4.75 18.97
N ARG A 510 4.61 -4.43 17.68
CA ARG A 510 5.23 -5.29 16.68
C ARG A 510 6.65 -5.76 17.05
N PRO A 511 7.58 -4.89 17.49
CA PRO A 511 8.92 -5.34 17.88
C PRO A 511 8.88 -6.29 19.09
N VAL A 512 7.98 -6.04 20.04
CA VAL A 512 7.81 -6.89 21.23
C VAL A 512 7.33 -8.28 20.82
N MET A 513 6.32 -8.37 19.95
CA MET A 513 5.84 -9.66 19.45
C MET A 513 6.93 -10.42 18.67
N LEU A 514 7.72 -9.73 17.85
CA LEU A 514 8.83 -10.34 17.12
C LEU A 514 9.89 -10.89 18.08
N ILE A 515 10.25 -10.12 19.11
CA ILE A 515 11.15 -10.58 20.17
C ILE A 515 10.56 -11.78 20.90
N CYS A 516 9.28 -11.79 21.24
CA CYS A 516 8.64 -12.93 21.90
C CYS A 516 8.68 -14.21 21.05
N VAL A 517 8.59 -14.10 19.72
CA VAL A 517 8.69 -15.24 18.80
C VAL A 517 10.13 -15.74 18.67
N ILE A 518 11.12 -14.84 18.67
CA ILE A 518 12.54 -15.18 18.47
C ILE A 518 13.22 -15.56 19.79
N ALA A 519 12.79 -15.01 20.93
CA ALA A 519 13.43 -15.20 22.23
C ALA A 519 13.66 -16.68 22.62
N PRO A 520 12.75 -17.63 22.30
CA PRO A 520 12.99 -19.05 22.53
C PRO A 520 14.21 -19.63 21.79
N PHE A 521 14.81 -18.92 20.82
CA PHE A 521 16.07 -19.32 20.18
C PHE A 521 17.32 -18.88 20.93
N PHE A 522 17.22 -17.95 21.88
CA PHE A 522 18.37 -17.58 22.73
C PHE A 522 18.72 -18.67 23.74
N THR A 523 17.78 -19.60 23.98
CA THR A 523 18.00 -20.78 24.81
C THR A 523 18.34 -22.00 23.96
N SER A 524 19.24 -22.86 24.46
CA SER A 524 19.53 -24.14 23.83
C SER A 524 18.25 -24.98 23.62
N PHE A 525 18.19 -25.65 22.48
CA PHE A 525 17.08 -26.54 22.11
C PHE A 525 16.78 -27.60 23.18
N ILE A 526 17.82 -28.13 23.82
CA ILE A 526 17.69 -29.13 24.89
C ILE A 526 17.03 -28.52 26.12
N LEU A 527 17.53 -27.36 26.59
CA LEU A 527 16.99 -26.68 27.78
C LEU A 527 15.52 -26.33 27.59
N ARG A 528 15.17 -25.87 26.39
CA ARG A 528 13.79 -25.55 26.01
C ARG A 528 12.87 -26.76 26.06
N THR A 529 13.34 -27.90 25.60
CA THR A 529 12.59 -29.17 25.63
C THR A 529 12.47 -29.73 27.05
N ILE A 530 13.52 -29.61 27.88
CA ILE A 530 13.49 -29.98 29.31
C ILE A 530 12.48 -29.12 30.07
N ALA A 531 12.44 -27.81 29.82
CA ALA A 531 11.45 -26.92 30.42
C ALA A 531 10.02 -27.37 30.07
N TRP A 532 9.77 -27.76 28.82
CA TRP A 532 8.48 -28.33 28.41
C TRP A 532 8.14 -29.64 29.11
N ARG A 533 9.13 -30.51 29.35
CA ARG A 533 8.92 -31.75 30.13
C ARG A 533 8.44 -31.43 31.55
N GLN A 534 9.01 -30.39 32.17
CA GLN A 534 8.59 -29.95 33.51
C GLN A 534 7.19 -29.32 33.49
N ILE A 535 6.86 -28.52 32.48
CA ILE A 535 5.53 -27.90 32.35
C ILE A 535 4.43 -28.95 32.14
N LEU A 536 4.72 -30.00 31.37
CA LEU A 536 3.81 -31.09 31.05
C LEU A 536 3.82 -32.24 32.07
N ALA A 537 4.69 -32.17 33.08
CA ALA A 537 4.78 -33.16 34.15
C ALA A 537 3.42 -33.35 34.84
N ASP A 538 3.24 -34.51 35.47
CA ASP A 538 1.95 -34.88 36.07
C ASP A 538 1.52 -33.91 37.20
N ASP A 539 2.48 -33.28 37.87
CA ASP A 539 2.33 -32.21 38.87
C ASP A 539 2.41 -30.79 38.28
N GLY A 540 2.57 -30.67 36.96
CA GLY A 540 2.70 -29.41 36.24
C GLY A 540 1.41 -28.60 36.17
N VAL A 541 1.56 -27.31 35.85
CA VAL A 541 0.45 -26.35 35.72
C VAL A 541 -0.55 -26.79 34.64
N VAL A 542 -0.09 -27.40 33.56
CA VAL A 542 -0.96 -27.81 32.45
C VAL A 542 -1.78 -29.07 32.80
N ALA A 543 -1.13 -30.07 33.41
CA ALA A 543 -1.78 -31.31 33.83
C ALA A 543 -2.84 -31.07 34.92
N SER A 544 -2.54 -30.20 35.89
CA SER A 544 -3.50 -29.83 36.94
C SER A 544 -4.75 -29.12 36.39
N VAL A 545 -4.59 -28.17 35.46
CA VAL A 545 -5.72 -27.47 34.83
C VAL A 545 -6.58 -28.41 33.99
N LEU A 546 -5.97 -29.25 33.16
CA LEU A 546 -6.70 -30.17 32.28
C LEU A 546 -7.41 -31.29 33.05
N THR A 547 -6.82 -31.75 34.16
CA THR A 547 -7.47 -32.70 35.09
C THR A 547 -8.66 -32.04 35.78
N THR A 548 -8.54 -30.77 36.20
CA THR A 548 -9.64 -29.98 36.77
C THR A 548 -10.80 -29.82 35.77
N LEU A 549 -10.49 -29.65 34.49
CA LEU A 549 -11.47 -29.53 33.40
C LEU A 549 -12.04 -30.88 32.92
N HIS A 550 -11.67 -32.01 33.54
CA HIS A 550 -12.07 -33.37 33.12
C HIS A 550 -11.72 -33.72 31.66
N LEU A 551 -10.72 -33.04 31.08
CA LEU A 551 -10.29 -33.26 29.69
C LEU A 551 -9.18 -34.33 29.57
N LEU A 552 -8.70 -34.87 30.70
CA LEU A 552 -7.65 -35.90 30.77
C LEU A 552 -8.13 -37.17 31.47
N PRO A 553 -8.66 -38.16 30.73
CA PRO A 553 -8.96 -39.48 31.29
C PRO A 553 -7.64 -40.25 31.49
N GLY A 554 -7.03 -40.12 32.68
CA GLY A 554 -5.82 -40.86 33.06
C GLY A 554 -4.65 -40.03 33.62
N GLY A 555 -4.79 -38.69 33.67
CA GLY A 555 -3.92 -37.81 34.46
C GLY A 555 -2.45 -37.64 34.02
N ARG A 556 -2.01 -38.27 32.92
CA ARG A 556 -0.64 -38.14 32.40
C ARG A 556 -0.61 -37.53 31.00
N ILE A 557 0.17 -36.46 30.83
CA ILE A 557 0.43 -35.83 29.53
C ILE A 557 1.82 -36.20 29.02
N THR A 558 2.80 -36.32 29.93
CA THR A 558 4.14 -36.83 29.59
C THR A 558 4.07 -38.26 29.06
N GLU A 559 5.09 -38.67 28.29
CA GLU A 559 5.18 -40.02 27.69
C GLU A 559 4.15 -40.33 26.59
N THR A 560 3.34 -39.34 26.19
CA THR A 560 2.35 -39.45 25.11
C THR A 560 2.81 -38.81 23.80
N TRP A 561 2.21 -39.23 22.69
CA TRP A 561 2.44 -38.60 21.38
C TRP A 561 2.03 -37.11 21.37
N VAL A 562 1.07 -36.71 22.22
CA VAL A 562 0.61 -35.32 22.34
C VAL A 562 1.73 -34.44 22.90
N ALA A 563 2.46 -34.90 23.92
CA ALA A 563 3.59 -34.16 24.47
C ALA A 563 4.72 -33.97 23.44
N VAL A 564 5.04 -35.02 22.67
CA VAL A 564 6.06 -34.95 21.61
C VAL A 564 5.63 -33.97 20.52
N VAL A 565 4.40 -34.07 20.01
CA VAL A 565 3.90 -33.15 18.97
C VAL A 565 3.80 -31.70 19.48
N ALA A 566 3.39 -31.49 20.73
CA ALA A 566 3.34 -30.15 21.34
C ALA A 566 4.74 -29.54 21.48
N GLY A 567 5.72 -30.32 21.94
CA GLY A 567 7.13 -29.91 22.03
C GLY A 567 7.70 -29.54 20.67
N LEU A 568 7.49 -30.39 19.65
CA LEU A 568 7.86 -30.11 18.27
C LEU A 568 7.20 -28.84 17.74
N THR A 569 5.89 -28.70 17.95
CA THR A 569 5.11 -27.53 17.52
C THR A 569 5.70 -26.25 18.09
N TYR A 570 5.96 -26.19 19.40
CA TYR A 570 6.56 -25.02 20.03
C TYR A 570 7.98 -24.75 19.54
N ASN A 571 8.80 -25.80 19.47
CA ASN A 571 10.20 -25.69 19.10
C ASN A 571 10.41 -25.18 17.67
N PHE A 572 9.49 -25.54 16.77
CA PHE A 572 9.54 -25.13 15.37
C PHE A 572 8.56 -24.02 15.00
N LEU A 573 7.71 -23.55 15.93
CA LEU A 573 6.74 -22.47 15.70
C LEU A 573 7.37 -21.23 15.02
N PRO A 574 8.54 -20.72 15.45
CA PRO A 574 9.11 -19.53 14.82
C PRO A 574 9.48 -19.73 13.34
N PHE A 575 9.84 -20.94 12.93
CA PHE A 575 10.14 -21.26 11.53
C PHE A 575 8.89 -21.25 10.65
N MET A 576 7.70 -21.39 11.23
CA MET A 576 6.43 -21.17 10.54
C MET A 576 6.02 -19.69 10.57
N VAL A 577 6.15 -19.03 11.72
CA VAL A 577 5.71 -17.62 11.91
C VAL A 577 6.49 -16.66 11.02
N LEU A 578 7.83 -16.73 11.03
CA LEU A 578 8.68 -15.72 10.39
C LEU A 578 8.49 -15.65 8.86
N PRO A 579 8.44 -16.77 8.10
CA PRO A 579 8.22 -16.70 6.66
C PRO A 579 6.82 -16.22 6.28
N ILE A 580 5.78 -16.63 7.03
CA ILE A 580 4.40 -16.14 6.82
C ILE A 580 4.35 -14.64 7.08
N TYR A 581 4.91 -14.20 8.19
CA TYR A 581 4.99 -12.79 8.56
C TYR A 581 5.75 -11.97 7.51
N ALA A 582 6.92 -12.43 7.06
CA ALA A 582 7.70 -11.75 6.02
C ALA A 582 6.95 -11.62 4.68
N SER A 583 6.07 -12.58 4.37
CA SER A 583 5.22 -12.52 3.17
C SER A 583 4.05 -11.56 3.36
N LEU A 584 3.41 -11.57 4.53
CA LEU A 584 2.28 -10.70 4.86
C LEU A 584 2.71 -9.23 5.04
N GLU A 585 3.88 -8.97 5.62
CA GLU A 585 4.44 -7.63 5.82
C GLU A 585 4.64 -6.88 4.49
N ARG A 586 4.94 -7.60 3.42
CA ARG A 586 5.13 -7.02 2.07
C ARG A 586 3.81 -6.71 1.38
N ALA A 587 2.68 -7.23 1.86
CA ALA A 587 1.39 -7.00 1.24
C ALA A 587 0.85 -5.62 1.62
N ASP A 588 0.50 -4.82 0.61
CA ASP A 588 -0.15 -3.52 0.83
C ASP A 588 -1.51 -3.73 1.51
N PRO A 589 -1.75 -3.14 2.71
CA PRO A 589 -3.03 -3.23 3.41
C PRO A 589 -4.23 -2.79 2.56
N ARG A 590 -4.04 -1.86 1.61
CA ARG A 590 -5.08 -1.38 0.70
C ARG A 590 -5.62 -2.49 -0.21
N VAL A 591 -4.83 -3.52 -0.49
CA VAL A 591 -5.30 -4.70 -1.25
C VAL A 591 -6.35 -5.48 -0.47
N ILE A 592 -6.25 -5.51 0.87
CA ILE A 592 -7.26 -6.14 1.74
C ILE A 592 -8.52 -5.25 1.79
N GLU A 593 -8.35 -3.93 1.92
CA GLU A 593 -9.45 -2.96 1.90
C GLU A 593 -10.24 -3.04 0.58
N ALA A 594 -9.55 -3.16 -0.55
CA ALA A 594 -10.16 -3.33 -1.87
C ALA A 594 -11.05 -4.57 -1.97
N GLY A 595 -10.75 -5.64 -1.23
CA GLY A 595 -11.64 -6.80 -1.13
C GLY A 595 -13.00 -6.43 -0.54
N GLY A 596 -12.99 -5.69 0.58
CA GLY A 596 -14.19 -5.19 1.24
C GLY A 596 -15.01 -4.25 0.37
N ASP A 597 -14.34 -3.31 -0.28
CA ASP A 597 -14.92 -2.37 -1.24
C ASP A 597 -15.59 -3.09 -2.44
N LEU A 598 -15.05 -4.26 -2.84
CA LEU A 598 -15.61 -5.12 -3.89
C LEU A 598 -16.56 -6.20 -3.35
N TYR A 599 -17.31 -5.87 -2.30
CA TYR A 599 -18.37 -6.70 -1.70
C TYR A 599 -17.90 -8.00 -1.04
N ALA A 600 -16.60 -8.21 -0.83
CA ALA A 600 -16.12 -9.38 -0.12
C ALA A 600 -16.17 -9.17 1.41
N SER A 601 -16.79 -10.12 2.11
CA SER A 601 -16.71 -10.22 3.57
C SER A 601 -15.27 -10.50 4.05
N GLY A 602 -14.98 -10.25 5.32
CA GLY A 602 -13.65 -10.50 5.90
C GLY A 602 -13.13 -11.93 5.69
N MET A 603 -13.98 -12.95 5.85
CA MET A 603 -13.59 -14.36 5.62
C MET A 603 -13.29 -14.64 4.14
N THR A 604 -14.07 -14.05 3.23
CA THR A 604 -13.83 -14.21 1.79
C THR A 604 -12.60 -13.45 1.31
N THR A 605 -12.35 -12.24 1.84
CA THR A 605 -11.13 -11.48 1.59
C THR A 605 -9.92 -12.26 2.10
N PHE A 606 -10.01 -12.84 3.29
CA PHE A 606 -8.97 -13.72 3.80
C PHE A 606 -8.67 -14.89 2.85
N ALA A 607 -9.68 -15.68 2.48
CA ALA A 607 -9.48 -16.90 1.70
C ALA A 607 -9.05 -16.64 0.24
N ARG A 608 -9.49 -15.53 -0.37
CA ARG A 608 -9.26 -15.24 -1.81
C ARG A 608 -8.17 -14.21 -2.07
N VAL A 609 -7.81 -13.39 -1.08
CA VAL A 609 -6.83 -12.32 -1.21
C VAL A 609 -5.66 -12.56 -0.27
N THR A 610 -5.88 -12.58 1.05
CA THR A 610 -4.80 -12.66 2.05
C THR A 610 -4.04 -13.99 2.01
N LEU A 611 -4.75 -15.12 2.00
CA LEU A 611 -4.15 -16.44 2.04
C LEU A 611 -3.26 -16.71 0.81
N PRO A 612 -3.74 -16.50 -0.45
CA PRO A 612 -2.89 -16.62 -1.64
C PRO A 612 -1.63 -15.76 -1.60
N MET A 613 -1.69 -14.52 -1.14
CA MET A 613 -0.51 -13.65 -1.02
C MET A 613 0.50 -14.16 0.01
N SER A 614 0.04 -14.82 1.07
CA SER A 614 0.91 -15.44 2.07
C SER A 614 1.48 -16.80 1.68
N MET A 615 1.03 -17.41 0.57
CA MET A 615 1.40 -18.79 0.19
C MET A 615 2.91 -19.02 0.08
N PRO A 616 3.73 -18.12 -0.49
CA PRO A 616 5.20 -18.31 -0.49
C PRO A 616 5.77 -18.49 0.91
N GLY A 617 5.29 -17.69 1.87
CA GLY A 617 5.64 -17.79 3.28
C GLY A 617 5.12 -19.06 3.95
N VAL A 618 3.87 -19.45 3.67
CA VAL A 618 3.29 -20.70 4.18
C VAL A 618 4.09 -21.92 3.68
N LEU A 619 4.46 -21.93 2.39
CA LEU A 619 5.29 -22.98 1.81
C LEU A 619 6.65 -23.07 2.48
N ALA A 620 7.36 -21.95 2.57
CA ALA A 620 8.66 -21.88 3.22
C ALA A 620 8.58 -22.32 4.69
N GLY A 621 7.58 -21.83 5.43
CA GLY A 621 7.36 -22.18 6.82
C GLY A 621 7.01 -23.66 7.02
N THR A 622 6.21 -24.24 6.13
CA THR A 622 5.89 -25.67 6.14
C THR A 622 7.16 -26.51 5.95
N LEU A 623 8.02 -26.15 5.00
CA LEU A 623 9.27 -26.87 4.75
C LEU A 623 10.26 -26.72 5.92
N LEU A 624 10.44 -25.50 6.42
CA LEU A 624 11.35 -25.21 7.54
C LEU A 624 10.87 -25.82 8.88
N THR A 625 9.59 -26.19 8.98
CA THR A 625 9.03 -26.88 10.15
C THR A 625 9.06 -28.39 9.98
N PHE A 626 8.54 -28.90 8.85
CA PHE A 626 8.35 -30.32 8.62
C PHE A 626 9.65 -31.11 8.50
N ILE A 627 10.62 -30.58 7.74
CA ILE A 627 11.89 -31.28 7.46
C ILE A 627 12.65 -31.56 8.77
N PRO A 628 12.97 -30.55 9.60
CA PRO A 628 13.67 -30.82 10.85
C PRO A 628 12.80 -31.54 11.89
N ALA A 629 11.50 -31.29 11.95
CA ALA A 629 10.61 -31.99 12.89
C ALA A 629 10.52 -33.49 12.59
N SER A 630 10.59 -33.91 11.32
CA SER A 630 10.51 -35.33 10.94
C SER A 630 11.75 -36.14 11.39
N GLY A 631 12.92 -35.49 11.43
CA GLY A 631 14.19 -36.07 11.86
C GLY A 631 14.54 -35.85 13.33
N ASP A 632 13.71 -35.13 14.08
CA ASP A 632 14.00 -34.79 15.46
C ASP A 632 14.05 -36.03 16.37
N TYR A 633 15.09 -36.12 17.20
CA TYR A 633 15.22 -37.20 18.19
C TYR A 633 15.12 -36.67 19.63
N VAL A 634 15.53 -35.43 19.87
CA VAL A 634 15.61 -34.83 21.22
C VAL A 634 14.24 -34.65 21.86
N ASN A 635 13.21 -34.21 21.12
CA ASN A 635 11.85 -34.07 21.67
C ASN A 635 11.25 -35.42 22.01
N ALA A 636 11.39 -36.39 21.11
CA ALA A 636 10.86 -37.73 21.31
C ALA A 636 11.56 -38.45 22.48
N GLU A 637 12.86 -38.22 22.70
CA GLU A 637 13.62 -38.79 23.82
C GLU A 637 13.28 -38.14 25.16
N LEU A 638 13.09 -36.81 25.18
CA LEU A 638 12.84 -36.09 26.43
C LEU A 638 11.38 -36.07 26.86
N LEU A 639 10.42 -36.08 25.92
CA LEU A 639 8.99 -35.94 26.19
C LEU A 639 8.18 -37.23 25.98
N GLY A 640 8.75 -38.18 25.23
CA GLY A 640 8.09 -39.41 24.83
C GLY A 640 8.35 -40.61 25.75
N SER A 641 7.78 -41.76 25.38
CA SER A 641 8.04 -43.08 25.97
C SER A 641 8.82 -43.99 25.04
N ASP A 642 9.57 -44.92 25.64
CA ASP A 642 10.43 -45.88 24.92
C ASP A 642 9.70 -46.83 23.96
N ARG A 643 8.38 -47.02 24.13
CA ARG A 643 7.60 -47.99 23.35
C ARG A 643 6.73 -47.38 22.25
N SER A 644 6.12 -46.22 22.49
CA SER A 644 5.04 -45.73 21.61
C SER A 644 5.37 -44.48 20.81
N THR A 645 6.37 -43.69 21.23
CA THR A 645 6.67 -42.38 20.62
C THR A 645 8.07 -42.27 20.03
N LYS A 646 8.87 -43.34 20.04
CA LYS A 646 10.20 -43.36 19.40
C LYS A 646 10.10 -43.01 17.92
N MET A 647 10.80 -41.96 17.53
CA MET A 647 10.94 -41.46 16.16
C MET A 647 12.14 -42.13 15.48
N VAL A 648 12.19 -42.08 14.15
CA VAL A 648 13.31 -42.66 13.39
C VAL A 648 14.64 -42.02 13.76
N GLY A 649 14.64 -40.74 14.15
CA GLY A 649 15.83 -40.05 14.65
C GLY A 649 16.43 -40.73 15.90
N ASN A 650 15.58 -41.22 16.82
CA ASN A 650 16.06 -41.96 17.99
C ASN A 650 16.68 -43.31 17.60
N VAL A 651 16.11 -43.97 16.59
CA VAL A 651 16.66 -45.23 16.07
C VAL A 651 18.01 -44.99 15.41
N ILE A 652 18.12 -43.97 14.57
CA ILE A 652 19.36 -43.59 13.90
C ILE A 652 20.44 -43.26 14.94
N GLU A 653 20.13 -42.44 15.95
CA GLU A 653 21.07 -42.11 17.05
C GLU A 653 21.52 -43.38 17.79
N SER A 654 20.59 -44.26 18.15
CA SER A 654 20.90 -45.49 18.88
C SER A 654 21.75 -46.44 18.05
N GLN A 655 21.44 -46.64 16.77
CA GLN A 655 22.21 -47.50 15.88
C GLN A 655 23.61 -46.95 15.61
N PHE A 656 23.75 -45.62 15.60
CA PHE A 656 25.03 -44.95 15.38
C PHE A 656 25.96 -44.98 16.59
N PHE A 657 25.44 -44.72 17.80
CA PHE A 657 26.25 -44.52 19.01
C PHE A 657 26.21 -45.68 20.01
N LYS A 658 25.14 -46.49 20.02
CA LYS A 658 24.89 -47.47 21.09
C LYS A 658 25.00 -48.92 20.62
N VAL A 659 24.87 -49.18 19.32
CA VAL A 659 24.95 -50.53 18.74
C VAL A 659 26.30 -50.72 18.02
N PRO A 660 27.19 -51.60 18.52
CA PRO A 660 28.41 -51.95 17.79
C PRO A 660 28.05 -52.54 16.42
N GLY A 661 28.56 -51.93 15.35
CA GLY A 661 28.28 -52.36 13.97
C GLY A 661 27.03 -51.76 13.32
N GLY A 662 26.18 -51.01 14.04
CA GLY A 662 24.90 -50.50 13.52
C GLY A 662 24.97 -49.30 12.56
N TYR A 663 26.18 -48.89 12.14
CA TYR A 663 26.40 -47.68 11.36
C TYR A 663 25.87 -47.78 9.92
N ASP A 664 25.90 -48.97 9.33
CA ASP A 664 25.33 -49.28 8.02
C ASP A 664 23.80 -49.10 8.01
N THR A 665 23.14 -49.61 9.05
CA THR A 665 21.70 -49.52 9.28
C THR A 665 21.29 -48.08 9.57
N ALA A 666 22.07 -47.36 10.39
CA ALA A 666 21.86 -45.94 10.66
C ALA A 666 21.99 -45.09 9.37
N ALA A 667 22.97 -45.40 8.52
CA ALA A 667 23.16 -44.74 7.23
C ALA A 667 22.02 -45.04 6.25
N ALA A 668 21.59 -46.29 6.15
CA ALA A 668 20.45 -46.70 5.33
C ALA A 668 19.14 -46.02 5.77
N LEU A 669 18.86 -45.94 7.07
CA LEU A 669 17.69 -45.23 7.61
C LEU A 669 17.74 -43.73 7.35
N SER A 670 18.91 -43.10 7.54
CA SER A 670 19.10 -41.66 7.30
C SER A 670 18.90 -41.31 5.82
N PHE A 671 19.46 -42.12 4.92
CA PHE A 671 19.31 -41.92 3.48
C PHE A 671 17.87 -42.16 3.02
N THR A 672 17.21 -43.19 3.57
CA THR A 672 15.80 -43.50 3.27
C THR A 672 14.87 -42.38 3.73
N LEU A 673 15.03 -41.88 4.97
CA LEU A 673 14.26 -40.75 5.47
C LEU A 673 14.46 -39.51 4.59
N MET A 674 15.71 -39.20 4.24
CA MET A 674 16.03 -38.08 3.36
C MET A 674 15.35 -38.23 1.99
N ALA A 675 15.41 -39.40 1.36
CA ALA A 675 14.75 -39.67 0.09
C ALA A 675 13.22 -39.53 0.18
N MET A 676 12.60 -40.06 1.25
CA MET A 676 11.15 -39.92 1.49
C MET A 676 10.75 -38.45 1.66
N ILE A 677 11.50 -37.69 2.46
CA ILE A 677 11.26 -36.25 2.65
C ILE A 677 11.41 -35.52 1.31
N LEU A 678 12.46 -35.78 0.53
CA LEU A 678 12.68 -35.14 -0.76
C LEU A 678 11.54 -35.42 -1.75
N VAL A 679 11.05 -36.66 -1.81
CA VAL A 679 9.91 -37.03 -2.65
C VAL A 679 8.65 -36.28 -2.19
N LEU A 680 8.37 -36.26 -0.89
CA LEU A 680 7.20 -35.56 -0.33
C LEU A 680 7.28 -34.05 -0.57
N VAL A 681 8.44 -33.45 -0.36
CA VAL A 681 8.72 -32.04 -0.63
C VAL A 681 8.58 -31.73 -2.11
N PHE A 682 9.09 -32.58 -3.01
CA PHE A 682 8.93 -32.41 -4.45
C PHE A 682 7.45 -32.40 -4.85
N PHE A 683 6.65 -33.34 -4.36
CA PHE A 683 5.21 -33.35 -4.62
C PHE A 683 4.49 -32.15 -4.00
N TYR A 684 4.87 -31.75 -2.78
CA TYR A 684 4.30 -30.59 -2.09
C TYR A 684 4.58 -29.28 -2.84
N VAL A 685 5.84 -29.04 -3.21
CA VAL A 685 6.27 -27.87 -3.99
C VAL A 685 5.64 -27.91 -5.38
N ARG A 686 5.54 -29.06 -6.05
CA ARG A 686 4.86 -29.14 -7.34
C ARG A 686 3.35 -28.85 -7.25
N ARG A 687 2.72 -29.19 -6.12
CA ARG A 687 1.27 -29.06 -5.92
C ARG A 687 0.85 -27.66 -5.47
N PHE A 688 1.68 -27.03 -4.63
CA PHE A 688 1.37 -25.79 -3.94
C PHE A 688 2.38 -24.66 -4.21
N GLY A 689 3.58 -24.99 -4.71
CA GLY A 689 4.56 -24.03 -5.18
C GLY A 689 3.96 -23.20 -6.31
N THR A 690 3.85 -21.92 -6.04
CA THR A 690 3.37 -20.90 -6.95
C THR A 690 4.17 -20.94 -8.25
N GLU A 691 3.51 -20.75 -9.40
CA GLU A 691 4.10 -20.58 -10.74
C GLU A 691 5.08 -19.38 -10.87
N GLU A 692 5.53 -18.80 -9.75
CA GLU A 692 6.45 -17.67 -9.65
C GLU A 692 7.85 -18.08 -9.15
N LEU A 693 8.12 -19.38 -8.97
CA LEU A 693 9.44 -19.91 -8.59
C LEU A 693 10.20 -20.59 -9.75
N VAL A 694 9.78 -20.36 -11.00
CA VAL A 694 10.51 -20.76 -12.22
C VAL A 694 10.64 -19.58 -13.16
#